data_AF-A0A3M7R752-F1
#
_entry.id   AF-A0A3M7R752-F1
#
_cell.length_a   1.000
_cell.length_b   1.000
_cell.length_c   1.000
_cell.angle_alpha   90.00
_cell.angle_beta   90.00
_cell.angle_gamma   90.00
#
_symmetry.space_group_name_H-M   'P 1'
#
loop_
_entity.id
_entity.type
_entity.pdbx_description
1 polymer ?
#
loop_
_entity_poly.entity_id
_entity_poly.type
_entity_poly.pdbx_seq_one_letter_code
_entity_poly.pdbx_strand_id
1 'polypeptide(L)'
;MSKQKQITILDGGLSTELVRLGFNPANTKLWTGKSILDRPDLLKQAHLNFIKSGAEVITTASYQLSIELIKQELKCSELEAKNLIKKSVQIAREAIKEANEQNVLIAGSVGPYGACLCDGSEFRGDYVHNLTEEFLVEWHRPRLEYLLEEKVDLIAIETIPSIKEASAILALISNYPNVKAWLSFSCKDESELCIGDKFSNAYRLFENNQQLIAIGINCTLPKDITGLLESVLKDKKASKPFIVYPNDAKRWNEKYSEYLNDDGQDPIEPVLKAVPKWIELGAEYIGEKMSIENSNDIELNLDLNYISCSTTALIREYLARKGLRKTLEKFDEESSEKASENINSRSKLVEFLNIQNLYEKNKTLKSSFKTILELLISYHSEKFNNQKRNFDKKIDFEMGSKKSFMDKSDIKKKMNDLKIDDADEGELTGGNEKRIDSKKFNDKESGVHKISKISRRSNNINATNLDFNKKKTEPKSDNLDSEDDKKETFNFQKFLAKPDSKSYSSSDNLKELSSTSEFITKPIDFETAKNLRDLIFGSLNQTFNDEWKIQNLKFCDFAKLRFGLIQKKGGPCGVLAAIQSYVLLELIFGNADDSPVDLNLIFNPNKAYRLKALAKALAKIFWKCGKNSQAVIASPTSKANFPPSGRYRNDGFTETINLLEFTNYENLENYLMKNIELFEQERNYGCIMVLYSAIFSRTFDQIKKDMDDVHNKLMGKHGYCSIEMVNLLIHGRAVSNVFNDSAMVDQLELRGPDKRNDVGLLSLFEHYKSCEVGSYYKTPKYPIWVVCSESHFSVLFALRKDILNDWKAESKFDLYYYDGLAGQNEQIRLTISSKSYQTTRPSFFDEILQNKKGDKKELIPPLELVVKTKWKNAFVDWNSTDPIL
;
A
#
# COMPACT_ATOMS: atom_id res chain seq x y z
N MET A 1 -31.00 22.82 40.61
CA MET A 1 -30.41 21.58 40.05
C MET A 1 -30.62 21.60 38.55
N SER A 2 -29.57 21.79 37.76
CA SER A 2 -29.61 21.54 36.32
C SER A 2 -29.84 20.04 36.10
N LYS A 3 -30.77 19.67 35.23
CA LYS A 3 -30.81 18.29 34.72
C LYS A 3 -29.46 18.03 34.04
N GLN A 4 -28.76 16.96 34.43
CA GLN A 4 -27.68 16.44 33.60
C GLN A 4 -28.25 16.18 32.20
N LYS A 5 -27.59 16.69 31.16
CA LYS A 5 -27.95 16.34 29.79
C LYS A 5 -27.67 14.85 29.61
N GLN A 6 -28.69 14.10 29.24
CA GLN A 6 -28.53 12.68 28.90
C GLN A 6 -27.93 12.63 27.49
N ILE A 7 -26.73 12.08 27.39
CA ILE A 7 -26.11 11.75 26.09
C ILE A 7 -26.69 10.40 25.66
N THR A 8 -27.09 10.29 24.40
CA THR A 8 -27.52 9.05 23.77
C THR A 8 -26.35 8.42 23.02
N ILE A 9 -26.01 7.17 23.38
CA ILE A 9 -24.96 6.40 22.72
C ILE A 9 -25.52 5.69 21.49
N LEU A 10 -24.89 5.89 20.34
CA LEU A 10 -25.21 5.21 19.08
C LEU A 10 -24.32 3.98 18.88
N ASP A 11 -24.65 3.14 17.91
CA ASP A 11 -23.75 2.09 17.43
C ASP A 11 -22.60 2.62 16.57
N GLY A 12 -21.83 1.69 16.02
CA GLY A 12 -20.56 1.99 15.39
C GLY A 12 -20.37 1.42 13.99
N GLY A 13 -19.10 1.25 13.61
CA GLY A 13 -18.71 0.86 12.26
C GLY A 13 -19.17 -0.54 11.86
N LEU A 14 -20.39 -0.68 11.36
CA LEU A 14 -21.00 -1.98 11.05
C LEU A 14 -20.17 -2.82 10.06
N SER A 15 -19.54 -2.17 9.06
CA SER A 15 -18.59 -2.82 8.15
C SER A 15 -17.34 -3.33 8.88
N THR A 16 -16.79 -2.52 9.78
CA THR A 16 -15.57 -2.81 10.55
C THR A 16 -15.82 -3.96 11.53
N GLU A 17 -16.96 -3.98 12.19
CA GLU A 17 -17.37 -5.05 13.10
C GLU A 17 -17.66 -6.36 12.35
N LEU A 18 -18.30 -6.30 11.19
CA LEU A 18 -18.45 -7.46 10.29
C LEU A 18 -17.09 -8.03 9.86
N VAL A 19 -16.13 -7.18 9.50
CA VAL A 19 -14.74 -7.60 9.16
C VAL A 19 -14.07 -8.29 10.35
N ARG A 20 -14.20 -7.74 11.56
CA ARG A 20 -13.67 -8.34 12.80
C ARG A 20 -14.28 -9.72 13.08
N LEU A 21 -15.56 -9.89 12.77
CA LEU A 21 -16.28 -11.17 12.86
C LEU A 21 -15.98 -12.15 11.71
N GLY A 22 -15.11 -11.77 10.76
CA GLY A 22 -14.64 -12.63 9.67
C GLY A 22 -15.45 -12.57 8.38
N PHE A 23 -16.28 -11.53 8.20
CA PHE A 23 -16.94 -11.23 6.92
C PHE A 23 -16.00 -10.42 6.01
N ASN A 24 -15.91 -10.76 4.72
CA ASN A 24 -15.07 -10.03 3.78
C ASN A 24 -15.91 -9.16 2.81
N PRO A 25 -15.96 -7.83 2.97
CA PRO A 25 -16.75 -6.95 2.11
C PRO A 25 -16.10 -6.69 0.73
N ALA A 26 -14.79 -6.96 0.55
CA ALA A 26 -14.00 -6.47 -0.59
C ALA A 26 -14.34 -7.11 -1.96
N ASN A 27 -15.29 -8.05 -2.02
CA ASN A 27 -15.65 -8.81 -3.23
C ASN A 27 -17.00 -8.40 -3.85
N THR A 28 -17.62 -7.29 -3.42
CA THR A 28 -18.95 -6.90 -3.90
C THR A 28 -19.22 -5.39 -3.81
N LYS A 29 -20.04 -4.88 -4.73
CA LYS A 29 -20.61 -3.51 -4.66
C LYS A 29 -21.78 -3.40 -3.68
N LEU A 30 -22.33 -4.52 -3.21
CA LEU A 30 -23.50 -4.59 -2.33
C LEU A 30 -23.11 -5.27 -0.99
N TRP A 31 -22.09 -4.76 -0.29
CA TRP A 31 -21.54 -5.43 0.90
C TRP A 31 -22.56 -5.55 2.05
N THR A 32 -23.42 -4.55 2.22
CA THR A 32 -24.55 -4.57 3.19
C THR A 32 -25.59 -5.64 2.84
N GLY A 33 -25.99 -5.73 1.56
CA GLY A 33 -26.92 -6.77 1.11
C GLY A 33 -26.31 -8.16 1.22
N LYS A 34 -25.01 -8.27 1.00
CA LYS A 34 -24.25 -9.52 1.13
C LYS A 34 -24.07 -9.98 2.56
N SER A 35 -23.94 -9.08 3.54
CA SER A 35 -23.93 -9.51 4.96
C SER A 35 -25.30 -10.03 5.41
N ILE A 36 -26.42 -9.47 4.92
CA ILE A 36 -27.79 -9.95 5.20
C ILE A 36 -28.08 -11.33 4.55
N LEU A 37 -27.54 -11.58 3.36
CA LEU A 37 -27.77 -12.81 2.60
C LEU A 37 -26.83 -13.94 3.01
N ASP A 38 -25.53 -13.68 2.93
CA ASP A 38 -24.52 -14.73 2.99
C ASP A 38 -24.17 -15.07 4.46
N ARG A 39 -24.21 -14.08 5.37
CA ARG A 39 -23.83 -14.22 6.80
C ARG A 39 -24.72 -13.40 7.77
N PRO A 40 -26.06 -13.59 7.78
CA PRO A 40 -26.96 -12.91 8.71
C PRO A 40 -26.64 -13.22 10.18
N ASP A 41 -25.98 -14.34 10.46
CA ASP A 41 -25.46 -14.71 11.78
C ASP A 41 -24.42 -13.70 12.28
N LEU A 42 -23.49 -13.28 11.42
CA LEU A 42 -22.48 -12.28 11.77
C LEU A 42 -23.08 -10.88 11.88
N LEU A 43 -24.05 -10.53 11.04
CA LEU A 43 -24.75 -9.25 11.13
C LEU A 43 -25.52 -9.13 12.45
N LYS A 44 -26.23 -10.18 12.86
CA LYS A 44 -26.89 -10.21 14.18
C LYS A 44 -25.86 -10.10 15.31
N GLN A 45 -24.74 -10.81 15.20
CA GLN A 45 -23.67 -10.75 16.20
C GLN A 45 -23.03 -9.35 16.30
N ALA A 46 -22.89 -8.62 15.19
CA ALA A 46 -22.41 -7.25 15.19
C ALA A 46 -23.34 -6.32 15.97
N HIS A 47 -24.65 -6.32 15.66
CA HIS A 47 -25.64 -5.55 16.43
C HIS A 47 -25.66 -5.97 17.91
N LEU A 48 -25.59 -7.28 18.21
CA LEU A 48 -25.52 -7.79 19.58
C LEU A 48 -24.28 -7.31 20.34
N ASN A 49 -23.15 -7.12 19.65
CA ASN A 49 -21.94 -6.58 20.25
C ASN A 49 -22.09 -5.08 20.53
N PHE A 50 -22.71 -4.29 19.65
CA PHE A 50 -23.02 -2.88 19.91
C PHE A 50 -24.01 -2.70 21.07
N ILE A 51 -25.08 -3.51 21.15
CA ILE A 51 -26.04 -3.47 22.26
C ILE A 51 -25.34 -3.77 23.60
N LYS A 52 -24.52 -4.84 23.65
CA LYS A 52 -23.71 -5.18 24.84
C LYS A 52 -22.65 -4.15 25.19
N SER A 53 -22.34 -3.25 24.26
CA SER A 53 -21.42 -2.12 24.41
C SER A 53 -22.10 -0.85 24.92
N GLY A 54 -23.41 -0.90 25.22
CA GLY A 54 -24.17 0.24 25.72
C GLY A 54 -24.80 1.13 24.64
N ALA A 55 -24.86 0.69 23.38
CA ALA A 55 -25.57 1.44 22.33
C ALA A 55 -27.09 1.48 22.62
N GLU A 56 -27.63 2.68 22.79
CA GLU A 56 -29.06 2.96 22.97
C GLU A 56 -29.80 3.04 21.62
N VAL A 57 -29.08 3.26 20.52
CA VAL A 57 -29.63 3.23 19.16
C VAL A 57 -28.71 2.42 18.25
N ILE A 58 -29.24 1.45 17.52
CA ILE A 58 -28.52 0.70 16.49
C ILE A 58 -29.02 1.06 15.08
N THR A 59 -28.12 1.13 14.11
CA THR A 59 -28.41 1.41 12.70
C THR A 59 -28.61 0.12 11.91
N THR A 60 -29.55 0.11 10.97
CA THR A 60 -29.81 -1.07 10.12
C THR A 60 -28.78 -1.19 8.99
N ALA A 61 -28.53 -2.41 8.50
CA ALA A 61 -27.66 -2.66 7.34
C ALA A 61 -28.25 -2.20 5.99
N SER A 62 -28.83 -1.01 5.91
CA SER A 62 -29.56 -0.47 4.74
C SER A 62 -28.89 0.72 4.02
N TYR A 63 -27.72 1.15 4.50
CA TYR A 63 -26.95 2.30 3.99
C TYR A 63 -26.82 2.35 2.45
N GLN A 64 -26.53 1.20 1.81
CA GLN A 64 -26.37 1.06 0.35
C GLN A 64 -27.49 0.26 -0.34
N LEU A 65 -28.63 0.02 0.32
CA LEU A 65 -29.68 -0.86 -0.20
C LEU A 65 -30.71 -0.12 -1.07
N SER A 66 -30.32 0.31 -2.27
CA SER A 66 -31.28 0.77 -3.29
C SER A 66 -31.85 -0.38 -4.11
N ILE A 67 -33.05 -0.18 -4.65
CA ILE A 67 -33.76 -1.21 -5.44
C ILE A 67 -33.01 -1.51 -6.74
N GLU A 68 -32.45 -0.50 -7.39
CA GLU A 68 -31.67 -0.65 -8.62
C GLU A 68 -30.38 -1.45 -8.35
N LEU A 69 -29.61 -1.08 -7.31
CA LEU A 69 -28.35 -1.73 -7.01
C LEU A 69 -28.56 -3.18 -6.58
N ILE A 70 -29.58 -3.46 -5.75
CA ILE A 70 -29.91 -4.83 -5.35
C ILE A 70 -30.31 -5.68 -6.57
N LYS A 71 -31.23 -5.17 -7.42
CA LYS A 71 -31.68 -5.89 -8.63
C LYS A 71 -30.53 -6.11 -9.61
N GLN A 72 -29.62 -5.15 -9.75
CA GLN A 72 -28.45 -5.25 -10.63
C GLN A 72 -27.43 -6.29 -10.13
N GLU A 73 -27.02 -6.21 -8.86
CA GLU A 73 -25.95 -7.06 -8.31
C GLU A 73 -26.41 -8.48 -8.00
N LEU A 74 -27.68 -8.68 -7.63
CA LEU A 74 -28.25 -10.00 -7.31
C LEU A 74 -29.05 -10.64 -8.46
N LYS A 75 -29.40 -9.88 -9.50
CA LYS A 75 -30.29 -10.31 -10.60
C LYS A 75 -31.66 -10.81 -10.12
N CYS A 76 -32.18 -10.19 -9.06
CA CYS A 76 -33.42 -10.58 -8.41
C CYS A 76 -34.62 -9.71 -8.84
N SER A 77 -35.81 -10.13 -8.43
CA SER A 77 -37.03 -9.33 -8.53
C SER A 77 -37.03 -8.17 -7.53
N GLU A 78 -37.95 -7.22 -7.76
CA GLU A 78 -38.18 -6.09 -6.85
C GLU A 78 -38.74 -6.53 -5.49
N LEU A 79 -39.53 -7.60 -5.46
CA LEU A 79 -40.03 -8.20 -4.23
C LEU A 79 -38.90 -8.80 -3.38
N GLU A 80 -37.91 -9.42 -4.02
CA GLU A 80 -36.71 -9.92 -3.33
C GLU A 80 -35.84 -8.77 -2.81
N ALA A 81 -35.69 -7.68 -3.58
CA ALA A 81 -34.99 -6.48 -3.13
C ALA A 81 -35.69 -5.80 -1.94
N LYS A 82 -37.03 -5.70 -1.99
CA LYS A 82 -37.86 -5.26 -0.86
C LYS A 82 -37.63 -6.12 0.38
N ASN A 83 -37.71 -7.45 0.23
CA ASN A 83 -37.51 -8.38 1.33
C ASN A 83 -36.09 -8.30 1.92
N LEU A 84 -35.07 -8.00 1.11
CA LEU A 84 -33.70 -7.81 1.59
C LEU A 84 -33.56 -6.58 2.50
N ILE A 85 -34.13 -5.43 2.09
CA ILE A 85 -34.15 -4.21 2.91
C ILE A 85 -34.85 -4.48 4.25
N LYS A 86 -36.03 -5.12 4.20
CA LYS A 86 -36.80 -5.49 5.40
C LYS A 86 -36.03 -6.41 6.35
N LYS A 87 -35.31 -7.39 5.79
CA LYS A 87 -34.52 -8.34 6.57
C LYS A 87 -33.39 -7.68 7.37
N SER A 88 -32.88 -6.52 6.93
CA SER A 88 -31.93 -5.73 7.74
C SER A 88 -32.52 -5.28 9.09
N VAL A 89 -33.78 -4.83 9.09
CA VAL A 89 -34.53 -4.42 10.30
C VAL A 89 -34.83 -5.63 11.18
N GLN A 90 -35.20 -6.74 10.57
CA GLN A 90 -35.55 -7.98 11.28
C GLN A 90 -34.34 -8.55 12.03
N ILE A 91 -33.15 -8.55 11.43
CA ILE A 91 -31.90 -9.00 12.06
C ILE A 91 -31.50 -8.09 13.24
N ALA A 92 -31.64 -6.76 13.10
CA ALA A 92 -31.41 -5.82 14.21
C ALA A 92 -32.38 -6.08 15.38
N ARG A 93 -33.66 -6.32 15.10
CA ARG A 93 -34.69 -6.65 16.09
C ARG A 93 -34.45 -8.01 16.77
N GLU A 94 -33.93 -9.00 16.03
CA GLU A 94 -33.49 -10.28 16.61
C GLU A 94 -32.32 -10.09 17.58
N ALA A 95 -31.34 -9.23 17.27
CA ALA A 95 -30.23 -8.92 18.16
C ALA A 95 -30.69 -8.25 19.47
N ILE A 96 -31.61 -7.28 19.39
CA ILE A 96 -32.24 -6.65 20.57
C ILE A 96 -32.95 -7.68 21.45
N LYS A 97 -33.74 -8.57 20.83
CA LYS A 97 -34.43 -9.66 21.54
C LYS A 97 -33.45 -10.64 22.20
N GLU A 98 -32.32 -10.94 21.56
CA GLU A 98 -31.29 -11.83 22.09
C GLU A 98 -30.43 -11.17 23.19
N ALA A 99 -30.22 -9.85 23.12
CA ALA A 99 -29.61 -9.07 24.19
C ALA A 99 -30.49 -8.97 25.45
N ASN A 100 -31.81 -9.11 25.28
CA ASN A 100 -32.84 -8.86 26.31
C ASN A 100 -32.90 -7.38 26.78
N GLU A 101 -32.44 -6.45 25.95
CA GLU A 101 -32.43 -5.01 26.22
C GLU A 101 -33.56 -4.28 25.50
N GLN A 102 -34.72 -4.12 26.14
CA GLN A 102 -35.93 -3.60 25.48
C GLN A 102 -35.92 -2.09 25.19
N ASN A 103 -34.91 -1.35 25.65
CA ASN A 103 -34.84 0.11 25.52
C ASN A 103 -34.01 0.58 24.30
N VAL A 104 -33.39 -0.35 23.54
CA VAL A 104 -32.60 -0.01 22.35
C VAL A 104 -33.52 0.30 21.18
N LEU A 105 -33.28 1.43 20.51
CA LEU A 105 -34.02 1.85 19.31
C LEU A 105 -33.34 1.35 18.03
N ILE A 106 -34.14 1.12 16.97
CA ILE A 106 -33.65 0.78 15.63
C ILE A 106 -33.79 2.00 14.72
N ALA A 107 -32.67 2.54 14.25
CA ALA A 107 -32.62 3.58 13.24
C ALA A 107 -32.47 2.98 11.83
N GLY A 108 -33.42 3.27 10.95
CA GLY A 108 -33.38 2.88 9.55
C GLY A 108 -32.33 3.68 8.77
N SER A 109 -31.20 3.07 8.44
CA SER A 109 -30.08 3.71 7.71
C SER A 109 -30.46 4.05 6.26
N VAL A 110 -30.30 5.33 5.91
CA VAL A 110 -30.55 5.91 4.58
C VAL A 110 -29.33 6.74 4.17
N GLY A 111 -28.36 6.05 3.53
CA GLY A 111 -27.19 6.68 2.91
C GLY A 111 -27.51 7.39 1.59
N PRO A 112 -26.62 8.24 1.06
CA PRO A 112 -26.87 9.03 -0.15
C PRO A 112 -26.91 8.18 -1.43
N TYR A 113 -27.43 8.76 -2.51
CA TYR A 113 -27.36 8.23 -3.87
C TYR A 113 -25.92 7.87 -4.28
N GLY A 114 -24.95 8.72 -3.93
CA GLY A 114 -23.53 8.49 -4.21
C GLY A 114 -23.00 7.15 -3.68
N ALA A 115 -23.46 6.71 -2.50
CA ALA A 115 -23.03 5.44 -1.93
C ALA A 115 -23.45 4.22 -2.78
N CYS A 116 -24.52 4.35 -3.58
CA CYS A 116 -25.00 3.30 -4.48
C CYS A 116 -24.35 3.35 -5.88
N LEU A 117 -23.57 4.39 -6.20
CA LEU A 117 -22.71 4.42 -7.39
C LEU A 117 -21.42 3.59 -7.19
N CYS A 118 -21.03 3.37 -5.93
CA CYS A 118 -19.87 2.57 -5.52
C CYS A 118 -18.54 3.09 -6.06
N ASP A 119 -18.39 4.42 -6.16
CA ASP A 119 -17.22 5.14 -6.68
C ASP A 119 -16.68 6.20 -5.70
N GLY A 120 -17.18 6.26 -4.46
CA GLY A 120 -16.80 7.27 -3.47
C GLY A 120 -17.57 8.59 -3.54
N SER A 121 -18.53 8.72 -4.46
CA SER A 121 -19.38 9.90 -4.65
C SER A 121 -20.00 10.46 -3.35
N GLU A 122 -20.28 9.63 -2.34
CA GLU A 122 -20.78 10.05 -1.02
C GLU A 122 -19.82 10.99 -0.25
N PHE A 123 -18.57 11.10 -0.68
CA PHE A 123 -17.53 12.00 -0.15
C PHE A 123 -17.14 13.13 -1.12
N ARG A 124 -17.82 13.24 -2.27
CA ARG A 124 -17.65 14.33 -3.26
C ARG A 124 -18.93 15.14 -3.48
N GLY A 125 -20.08 14.48 -3.58
CA GLY A 125 -21.37 15.09 -3.91
C GLY A 125 -21.55 15.52 -5.37
N ASP A 126 -20.56 15.28 -6.24
CA ASP A 126 -20.50 15.75 -7.63
C ASP A 126 -21.67 15.28 -8.51
N TYR A 127 -22.21 14.09 -8.25
CA TYR A 127 -23.42 13.55 -8.89
C TYR A 127 -24.65 14.47 -8.77
N VAL A 128 -24.76 15.27 -7.70
CA VAL A 128 -25.95 16.08 -7.34
C VAL A 128 -26.24 17.18 -8.37
N HIS A 129 -25.21 17.63 -9.10
CA HIS A 129 -25.36 18.63 -10.16
C HIS A 129 -26.18 18.11 -11.36
N ASN A 130 -26.19 16.79 -11.60
CA ASN A 130 -26.80 16.17 -12.78
C ASN A 130 -28.19 15.54 -12.51
N LEU A 131 -28.65 15.52 -11.25
CA LEU A 131 -29.93 14.95 -10.84
C LEU A 131 -30.93 16.05 -10.50
N THR A 132 -32.24 15.81 -10.59
CA THR A 132 -33.25 16.74 -10.06
C THR A 132 -33.63 16.37 -8.62
N GLU A 133 -34.29 17.27 -7.89
CA GLU A 133 -34.74 16.98 -6.53
C GLU A 133 -35.85 15.91 -6.54
N GLU A 134 -36.75 15.98 -7.53
CA GLU A 134 -37.83 15.01 -7.76
C GLU A 134 -37.29 13.60 -8.05
N PHE A 135 -36.19 13.50 -8.82
CA PHE A 135 -35.52 12.21 -9.04
C PHE A 135 -34.99 11.62 -7.73
N LEU A 136 -34.37 12.45 -6.87
CA LEU A 136 -33.85 11.99 -5.58
C LEU A 136 -35.00 11.59 -4.63
N VAL A 137 -36.13 12.32 -4.63
CA VAL A 137 -37.35 11.94 -3.88
C VAL A 137 -37.84 10.54 -4.30
N GLU A 138 -38.04 10.31 -5.60
CA GLU A 138 -38.55 9.03 -6.09
C GLU A 138 -37.54 7.89 -5.93
N TRP A 139 -36.24 8.17 -6.01
CA TRP A 139 -35.20 7.15 -5.81
C TRP A 139 -35.06 6.71 -4.34
N HIS A 140 -35.17 7.64 -3.39
CA HIS A 140 -35.12 7.30 -1.96
C HIS A 140 -36.42 6.65 -1.45
N ARG A 141 -37.56 6.91 -2.11
CA ARG A 141 -38.90 6.46 -1.70
C ARG A 141 -38.99 4.96 -1.35
N PRO A 142 -38.60 4.00 -2.22
CA PRO A 142 -38.85 2.58 -1.95
C PRO A 142 -38.10 2.08 -0.71
N ARG A 143 -36.82 2.43 -0.56
CA ARG A 143 -36.02 2.04 0.63
C ARG A 143 -36.64 2.61 1.90
N LEU A 144 -37.02 3.89 1.88
CA LEU A 144 -37.62 4.55 3.05
C LEU A 144 -38.95 3.89 3.43
N GLU A 145 -39.85 3.70 2.47
CA GLU A 145 -41.14 3.03 2.71
C GLU A 145 -40.95 1.62 3.27
N TYR A 146 -39.99 0.85 2.79
CA TYR A 146 -39.78 -0.53 3.25
C TYR A 146 -39.16 -0.62 4.65
N LEU A 147 -38.35 0.37 5.05
CA LEU A 147 -37.88 0.52 6.44
C LEU A 147 -39.05 0.91 7.37
N LEU A 148 -39.92 1.83 6.93
CA LEU A 148 -41.11 2.24 7.69
C LEU A 148 -42.15 1.12 7.82
N GLU A 149 -42.34 0.28 6.79
CA GLU A 149 -43.21 -0.91 6.85
C GLU A 149 -42.78 -1.89 7.96
N GLU A 150 -41.47 -2.03 8.21
CA GLU A 150 -40.95 -2.88 9.30
C GLU A 150 -40.95 -2.20 10.67
N LYS A 151 -41.41 -0.94 10.74
CA LYS A 151 -41.50 -0.12 11.95
C LYS A 151 -40.16 0.06 12.65
N VAL A 152 -39.21 0.67 11.95
CA VAL A 152 -38.05 1.32 12.60
C VAL A 152 -38.52 2.49 13.47
N ASP A 153 -37.81 2.78 14.56
CA ASP A 153 -38.20 3.80 15.52
C ASP A 153 -37.90 5.22 15.00
N LEU A 154 -36.87 5.34 14.16
CA LEU A 154 -36.46 6.57 13.48
C LEU A 154 -35.70 6.26 12.18
N ILE A 155 -35.44 7.28 11.37
CA ILE A 155 -34.61 7.22 10.16
C ILE A 155 -33.25 7.89 10.40
N ALA A 156 -32.18 7.20 10.06
CA ALA A 156 -30.82 7.74 10.04
C ALA A 156 -30.51 8.25 8.62
N ILE A 157 -30.75 9.54 8.38
CA ILE A 157 -30.35 10.19 7.12
C ILE A 157 -28.87 10.57 7.29
N GLU A 158 -27.96 9.88 6.60
CA GLU A 158 -26.54 9.89 6.99
C GLU A 158 -25.57 9.91 5.82
N THR A 159 -24.38 10.48 6.06
CA THR A 159 -23.31 10.68 5.08
C THR A 159 -23.77 11.49 3.86
N ILE A 160 -24.71 12.42 4.04
CA ILE A 160 -25.22 13.22 2.91
C ILE A 160 -24.20 14.30 2.54
N PRO A 161 -23.70 14.38 1.29
CA PRO A 161 -22.67 15.34 0.92
C PRO A 161 -23.22 16.71 0.49
N SER A 162 -24.54 16.89 0.36
CA SER A 162 -25.16 18.09 -0.21
C SER A 162 -26.48 18.51 0.43
N ILE A 163 -26.78 19.81 0.37
CA ILE A 163 -28.06 20.37 0.82
C ILE A 163 -29.24 19.84 -0.02
N LYS A 164 -29.08 19.74 -1.35
CA LYS A 164 -30.16 19.37 -2.28
C LYS A 164 -30.68 17.95 -2.04
N GLU A 165 -29.80 16.99 -1.75
CA GLU A 165 -30.24 15.64 -1.41
C GLU A 165 -30.88 15.57 -0.01
N ALA A 166 -30.37 16.33 0.96
CA ALA A 166 -31.02 16.45 2.26
C ALA A 166 -32.46 17.02 2.15
N SER A 167 -32.66 18.04 1.29
CA SER A 167 -34.00 18.58 0.98
C SER A 167 -34.91 17.51 0.39
N ALA A 168 -34.45 16.74 -0.60
CA ALA A 168 -35.22 15.66 -1.23
C ALA A 168 -35.69 14.61 -0.20
N ILE A 169 -34.78 14.12 0.66
CA ILE A 169 -35.11 13.10 1.67
C ILE A 169 -36.08 13.66 2.73
N LEU A 170 -35.93 14.93 3.13
CA LEU A 170 -36.84 15.58 4.07
C LEU A 170 -38.22 15.87 3.45
N ALA A 171 -38.28 16.27 2.18
CA ALA A 171 -39.52 16.42 1.44
C ALA A 171 -40.28 15.08 1.35
N LEU A 172 -39.57 13.99 1.09
CA LEU A 172 -40.10 12.63 1.13
C LEU A 172 -40.63 12.28 2.54
N ILE A 173 -39.85 12.48 3.59
CA ILE A 173 -40.21 12.15 4.99
C ILE A 173 -41.40 13.00 5.50
N SER A 174 -41.62 14.20 4.95
CA SER A 174 -42.78 15.04 5.31
C SER A 174 -44.14 14.38 5.06
N ASN A 175 -44.20 13.39 4.15
CA ASN A 175 -45.40 12.59 3.87
C ASN A 175 -45.75 11.61 5.02
N TYR A 176 -44.87 11.43 6.00
CA TYR A 176 -45.05 10.51 7.13
C TYR A 176 -44.85 11.28 8.47
N PRO A 177 -45.81 12.15 8.91
CA PRO A 177 -45.58 13.15 9.97
C PRO A 177 -45.11 12.60 11.33
N ASN A 178 -45.42 11.33 11.62
CA ASN A 178 -45.01 10.67 12.86
C ASN A 178 -43.56 10.17 12.85
N VAL A 179 -42.94 10.07 11.67
CA VAL A 179 -41.55 9.61 11.53
C VAL A 179 -40.61 10.66 12.10
N LYS A 180 -39.67 10.20 12.94
CA LYS A 180 -38.53 10.98 13.41
C LYS A 180 -37.29 10.56 12.65
N ALA A 181 -36.35 11.50 12.52
CA ALA A 181 -35.08 11.26 11.85
C ALA A 181 -33.97 12.10 12.49
N TRP A 182 -32.71 11.71 12.27
CA TRP A 182 -31.60 12.65 12.30
C TRP A 182 -31.11 12.94 10.88
N LEU A 183 -30.42 14.06 10.72
CA LEU A 183 -29.73 14.41 9.48
C LEU A 183 -28.24 14.60 9.76
N SER A 184 -27.41 13.81 9.10
CA SER A 184 -25.96 13.84 9.27
C SER A 184 -25.26 13.99 7.92
N PHE A 185 -24.34 14.95 7.84
CA PHE A 185 -23.62 15.29 6.63
C PHE A 185 -22.20 14.73 6.61
N SER A 186 -21.68 14.47 5.41
CA SER A 186 -20.25 14.30 5.14
C SER A 186 -19.60 15.64 4.82
N CYS A 187 -18.48 15.95 5.50
CA CYS A 187 -17.74 17.20 5.36
C CYS A 187 -16.30 16.94 4.92
N LYS A 188 -15.72 17.87 4.16
CA LYS A 188 -14.35 17.75 3.61
C LYS A 188 -13.28 18.45 4.47
N ASP A 189 -13.69 19.39 5.32
CA ASP A 189 -12.86 20.21 6.20
C ASP A 189 -13.68 20.73 7.40
N GLU A 190 -13.06 21.57 8.23
CA GLU A 190 -13.64 22.17 9.44
C GLU A 190 -14.81 23.16 9.22
N SER A 191 -15.27 23.36 7.99
CA SER A 191 -16.28 24.39 7.65
C SER A 191 -17.29 24.00 6.56
N GLU A 192 -16.92 23.13 5.61
CA GLU A 192 -17.71 22.84 4.42
C GLU A 192 -18.07 21.35 4.26
N LEU A 193 -19.29 21.13 3.76
CA LEU A 193 -19.76 19.85 3.24
C LEU A 193 -18.86 19.36 2.10
N CYS A 194 -18.89 18.07 1.79
CA CYS A 194 -18.16 17.52 0.64
C CYS A 194 -18.41 18.25 -0.68
N ILE A 195 -19.64 18.72 -0.94
CA ILE A 195 -19.98 19.52 -2.14
C ILE A 195 -19.49 20.98 -2.11
N GLY A 196 -18.97 21.47 -0.98
CA GLY A 196 -18.52 22.86 -0.78
C GLY A 196 -19.54 23.83 -0.18
N ASP A 197 -20.77 23.39 0.10
CA ASP A 197 -21.72 24.18 0.91
C ASP A 197 -21.20 24.33 2.35
N LYS A 198 -21.37 25.48 3.00
CA LYS A 198 -21.01 25.64 4.42
C LYS A 198 -21.90 24.78 5.31
N PHE A 199 -21.31 24.00 6.22
CA PHE A 199 -22.07 23.20 7.18
C PHE A 199 -22.99 24.06 8.05
N SER A 200 -22.55 25.26 8.45
CA SER A 200 -23.40 26.20 9.19
C SER A 200 -24.65 26.61 8.41
N ASN A 201 -24.56 26.83 7.10
CA ASN A 201 -25.72 27.14 6.25
C ASN A 201 -26.67 25.93 6.16
N ALA A 202 -26.13 24.73 5.93
CA ALA A 202 -26.91 23.50 5.85
C ALA A 202 -27.66 23.22 7.16
N TYR A 203 -26.98 23.33 8.30
CA TYR A 203 -27.59 23.20 9.63
C TYR A 203 -28.75 24.21 9.81
N ARG A 204 -28.54 25.49 9.48
CA ARG A 204 -29.56 26.55 9.66
C ARG A 204 -30.77 26.39 8.75
N LEU A 205 -30.61 25.82 7.56
CA LEU A 205 -31.71 25.54 6.66
C LEU A 205 -32.69 24.51 7.27
N PHE A 206 -32.17 23.52 7.99
CA PHE A 206 -32.95 22.39 8.50
C PHE A 206 -33.28 22.46 10.01
N GLU A 207 -32.69 23.38 10.79
CA GLU A 207 -32.86 23.42 12.27
C GLU A 207 -34.31 23.57 12.76
N ASN A 208 -35.21 24.10 11.93
CA ASN A 208 -36.63 24.29 12.25
C ASN A 208 -37.53 23.10 11.89
N ASN A 209 -37.01 22.05 11.24
CA ASN A 209 -37.77 20.87 10.88
C ASN A 209 -38.20 20.09 12.16
N GLN A 210 -39.49 19.72 12.25
CA GLN A 210 -40.07 19.10 13.45
C GLN A 210 -39.92 17.56 13.49
N GLN A 211 -39.56 16.94 12.37
CA GLN A 211 -39.24 15.51 12.28
C GLN A 211 -37.77 15.23 12.62
N LEU A 212 -36.88 16.22 12.41
CA LEU A 212 -35.48 16.13 12.84
C LEU A 212 -35.32 16.23 14.36
N ILE A 213 -34.72 15.21 14.97
CA ILE A 213 -34.37 15.19 16.40
C ILE A 213 -32.97 15.77 16.64
N ALA A 214 -32.04 15.56 15.69
CA ALA A 214 -30.67 16.05 15.71
C ALA A 214 -30.18 16.36 14.30
N ILE A 215 -29.18 17.25 14.18
CA ILE A 215 -28.49 17.58 12.93
C ILE A 215 -27.00 17.61 13.20
N GLY A 216 -26.17 16.99 12.36
CA GLY A 216 -24.74 16.92 12.65
C GLY A 216 -23.88 16.30 11.56
N ILE A 217 -22.84 15.60 11.98
CA ILE A 217 -21.71 15.18 11.13
C ILE A 217 -21.38 13.71 11.37
N ASN A 218 -21.20 12.97 10.28
CA ASN A 218 -20.68 11.61 10.32
C ASN A 218 -19.75 11.34 9.14
N CYS A 219 -18.98 10.27 9.26
CA CYS A 219 -17.97 9.88 8.27
C CYS A 219 -16.99 11.01 7.86
N THR A 220 -16.75 11.95 8.77
CA THR A 220 -15.77 13.05 8.67
C THR A 220 -14.64 12.77 9.66
N LEU A 221 -13.43 13.32 9.43
CA LEU A 221 -12.30 13.10 10.34
C LEU A 221 -12.53 13.77 11.70
N PRO A 222 -12.11 13.16 12.83
CA PRO A 222 -12.32 13.71 14.17
C PRO A 222 -11.80 15.14 14.36
N LYS A 223 -10.67 15.48 13.71
CA LYS A 223 -10.01 16.79 13.81
C LYS A 223 -10.87 17.96 13.31
N ASP A 224 -11.74 17.71 12.33
CA ASP A 224 -12.50 18.76 11.62
C ASP A 224 -13.86 19.06 12.31
N ILE A 225 -14.38 18.10 13.09
CA ILE A 225 -15.72 18.21 13.72
C ILE A 225 -15.84 19.40 14.67
N THR A 226 -14.81 19.68 15.49
CA THR A 226 -14.87 20.78 16.46
C THR A 226 -15.09 22.12 15.76
N GLY A 227 -14.40 22.37 14.64
CA GLY A 227 -14.60 23.57 13.83
C GLY A 227 -15.97 23.62 13.16
N LEU A 228 -16.50 22.48 12.69
CA LEU A 228 -17.84 22.37 12.11
C LEU A 228 -18.93 22.73 13.14
N LEU A 229 -18.86 22.17 14.34
CA LEU A 229 -19.77 22.50 15.45
C LEU A 229 -19.67 23.97 15.85
N GLU A 230 -18.45 24.49 16.02
CA GLU A 230 -18.23 25.91 16.33
C GLU A 230 -18.70 26.84 15.19
N SER A 231 -18.65 26.41 13.93
CA SER A 231 -19.14 27.18 12.78
C SER A 231 -20.62 27.51 12.85
N VAL A 232 -21.44 26.61 13.41
CA VAL A 232 -22.87 26.82 13.67
C VAL A 232 -23.06 27.82 14.81
N LEU A 233 -22.25 27.70 15.86
CA LEU A 233 -22.42 28.43 17.12
C LEU A 233 -21.91 29.88 17.09
N LYS A 234 -21.08 30.26 16.08
CA LYS A 234 -20.53 31.62 15.90
C LYS A 234 -21.60 32.72 16.00
N ASP A 235 -22.73 32.57 15.31
CA ASP A 235 -23.73 33.63 15.18
C ASP A 235 -24.91 33.49 16.15
N LYS A 236 -25.26 32.25 16.54
CA LYS A 236 -26.45 31.93 17.35
C LYS A 236 -26.30 30.54 17.97
N LYS A 237 -26.95 30.27 19.10
CA LYS A 237 -27.06 28.89 19.63
C LYS A 237 -27.70 27.93 18.61
N ALA A 238 -27.33 26.65 18.69
CA ALA A 238 -27.96 25.57 17.94
C ALA A 238 -29.39 25.34 18.47
N SER A 239 -30.39 25.28 17.59
CA SER A 239 -31.80 25.03 17.98
C SER A 239 -32.17 23.54 18.09
N LYS A 240 -31.24 22.65 17.73
CA LYS A 240 -31.30 21.18 17.81
C LYS A 240 -29.98 20.69 18.44
N PRO A 241 -29.98 19.52 19.10
CA PRO A 241 -28.73 18.89 19.50
C PRO A 241 -27.91 18.47 18.28
N PHE A 242 -26.59 18.44 18.44
CA PHE A 242 -25.72 17.83 17.43
C PHE A 242 -25.69 16.31 17.58
N ILE A 243 -25.57 15.65 16.44
CA ILE A 243 -25.25 14.22 16.33
C ILE A 243 -23.85 14.06 15.72
N VAL A 244 -23.01 13.24 16.33
CA VAL A 244 -21.60 13.13 15.96
C VAL A 244 -21.15 11.67 15.99
N TYR A 245 -20.78 11.12 14.83
CA TYR A 245 -20.17 9.79 14.72
C TYR A 245 -19.11 9.79 13.61
N PRO A 246 -17.85 10.15 13.94
CA PRO A 246 -16.78 10.34 12.95
C PRO A 246 -16.40 9.02 12.27
N ASN A 247 -15.61 9.11 11.18
CA ASN A 247 -14.76 7.97 10.84
C ASN A 247 -13.74 7.73 11.99
N ASP A 248 -13.09 6.57 11.99
CA ASP A 248 -11.72 6.45 12.50
C ASP A 248 -10.86 7.64 11.98
N ALA A 249 -9.67 7.86 12.54
CA ALA A 249 -8.70 8.88 12.07
C ALA A 249 -8.09 8.55 10.68
N LYS A 250 -8.93 8.24 9.70
CA LYS A 250 -8.64 7.58 8.45
C LYS A 250 -9.46 8.16 7.32
N ARG A 251 -8.81 8.55 6.23
CA ARG A 251 -9.50 9.10 5.05
C ARG A 251 -10.00 7.95 4.16
N TRP A 252 -11.23 8.05 3.66
CA TRP A 252 -11.73 7.15 2.63
C TRP A 252 -10.93 7.33 1.34
N ASN A 253 -10.48 6.22 0.74
CA ASN A 253 -9.75 6.23 -0.52
C ASN A 253 -10.54 5.52 -1.62
N GLU A 254 -11.06 6.33 -2.55
CA GLU A 254 -11.87 5.92 -3.70
C GLU A 254 -11.14 4.96 -4.65
N LYS A 255 -9.79 5.03 -4.72
CA LYS A 255 -8.97 4.18 -5.61
C LYS A 255 -8.86 2.74 -5.12
N TYR A 256 -9.12 2.49 -3.83
CA TYR A 256 -8.94 1.18 -3.18
C TYR A 256 -10.19 0.68 -2.44
N SER A 257 -11.22 1.52 -2.28
CA SER A 257 -12.43 1.22 -1.50
C SER A 257 -12.15 0.86 -0.04
N GLU A 258 -11.16 1.55 0.57
CA GLU A 258 -10.70 1.32 1.94
C GLU A 258 -10.42 2.62 2.69
N TYR A 259 -10.25 2.53 4.02
CA TYR A 259 -9.88 3.65 4.89
C TYR A 259 -8.37 3.62 5.16
N LEU A 260 -7.66 4.67 4.75
CA LEU A 260 -6.21 4.82 4.97
C LEU A 260 -5.91 5.28 6.40
N ASN A 261 -4.98 4.64 7.10
CA ASN A 261 -4.43 5.20 8.33
C ASN A 261 -3.61 6.46 8.00
N ASP A 262 -3.98 7.61 8.57
CA ASP A 262 -3.01 8.68 8.77
C ASP A 262 -2.18 8.34 10.04
N ASP A 263 -0.87 8.54 9.97
CA ASP A 263 0.12 8.67 11.06
C ASP A 263 0.27 7.61 12.18
N GLY A 264 -0.47 6.50 12.18
CA GLY A 264 -0.16 5.32 13.02
C GLY A 264 -0.34 5.50 14.53
N GLN A 265 -1.05 6.55 14.95
CA GLN A 265 -1.62 6.67 16.28
C GLN A 265 -2.80 5.70 16.46
N ASP A 266 -3.16 5.39 17.70
CA ASP A 266 -4.41 4.68 18.00
C ASP A 266 -5.59 5.55 17.53
N PRO A 267 -6.41 5.14 16.54
CA PRO A 267 -7.42 6.02 15.98
C PRO A 267 -8.57 6.39 16.95
N ILE A 268 -8.61 5.73 18.11
CA ILE A 268 -9.58 5.97 19.20
C ILE A 268 -9.15 7.16 20.08
N GLU A 269 -7.85 7.34 20.31
CA GLU A 269 -7.33 8.38 21.21
C GLU A 269 -7.72 9.83 20.79
N PRO A 270 -7.73 10.20 19.49
CA PRO A 270 -8.24 11.50 19.05
C PRO A 270 -9.75 11.69 19.27
N VAL A 271 -10.55 10.63 19.17
CA VAL A 271 -12.01 10.68 19.34
C VAL A 271 -12.37 10.84 20.81
N LEU A 272 -11.86 9.96 21.68
CA LEU A 272 -12.13 10.03 23.12
C LEU A 272 -11.70 11.37 23.76
N LYS A 273 -10.60 11.96 23.28
CA LYS A 273 -10.17 13.31 23.71
C LYS A 273 -11.08 14.44 23.21
N ALA A 274 -11.76 14.26 22.08
CA ALA A 274 -12.61 15.28 21.48
C ALA A 274 -14.07 15.21 21.94
N VAL A 275 -14.58 14.02 22.33
CA VAL A 275 -15.95 13.81 22.82
C VAL A 275 -16.37 14.80 23.93
N PRO A 276 -15.59 15.07 25.00
CA PRO A 276 -15.95 16.06 26.00
C PRO A 276 -16.19 17.46 25.42
N LYS A 277 -15.35 17.87 24.47
CA LYS A 277 -15.47 19.16 23.77
C LYS A 277 -16.71 19.20 22.86
N TRP A 278 -17.07 18.09 22.20
CA TRP A 278 -18.31 18.02 21.42
C TRP A 278 -19.55 18.10 22.29
N ILE A 279 -19.55 17.45 23.47
CA ILE A 279 -20.62 17.56 24.47
C ILE A 279 -20.77 19.00 24.97
N GLU A 280 -19.66 19.69 25.28
CA GLU A 280 -19.67 21.12 25.64
C GLU A 280 -20.28 22.00 24.54
N LEU A 281 -20.00 21.70 23.28
CA LEU A 281 -20.56 22.39 22.11
C LEU A 281 -22.03 22.00 21.83
N GLY A 282 -22.58 20.99 22.50
CA GLY A 282 -23.99 20.61 22.41
C GLY A 282 -24.29 19.37 21.57
N ALA A 283 -23.31 18.48 21.38
CA ALA A 283 -23.59 17.11 20.95
C ALA A 283 -24.34 16.35 22.05
N GLU A 284 -25.44 15.70 21.67
CA GLU A 284 -26.25 14.87 22.57
C GLU A 284 -26.43 13.44 22.03
N TYR A 285 -26.06 13.17 20.77
CA TYR A 285 -26.04 11.83 20.17
C TYR A 285 -24.62 11.54 19.69
N ILE A 286 -23.97 10.51 20.22
CA ILE A 286 -22.55 10.21 19.96
C ILE A 286 -22.37 8.74 19.63
N GLY A 287 -21.62 8.44 18.57
CA GLY A 287 -21.19 7.09 18.20
C GLY A 287 -19.78 7.07 17.62
N GLU A 288 -19.26 5.90 17.29
CA GLU A 288 -17.90 5.73 16.75
C GLU A 288 -17.88 4.74 15.59
N LYS A 289 -17.38 5.11 14.41
CA LYS A 289 -17.35 4.20 13.25
C LYS A 289 -16.23 3.11 13.32
N MET A 290 -15.83 2.73 14.53
CA MET A 290 -14.66 1.88 14.78
C MET A 290 -14.99 0.47 15.30
N SER A 291 -14.00 -0.42 15.25
CA SER A 291 -14.04 -1.81 15.74
C SER A 291 -14.10 -1.90 17.27
N ILE A 292 -14.94 -2.81 17.79
CA ILE A 292 -15.21 -2.98 19.22
C ILE A 292 -14.08 -3.75 19.95
N GLU A 293 -12.90 -3.14 20.15
CA GLU A 293 -11.98 -3.58 21.22
C GLU A 293 -12.17 -2.77 22.51
N ASN A 294 -12.63 -1.52 22.42
CA ASN A 294 -12.58 -0.54 23.52
C ASN A 294 -13.94 -0.06 24.04
N SER A 295 -15.06 -0.75 23.75
CA SER A 295 -16.36 -0.32 24.28
C SER A 295 -16.57 -0.50 25.79
N ASN A 296 -15.61 -1.12 26.48
CA ASN A 296 -15.56 -1.08 27.94
C ASN A 296 -15.11 0.31 28.47
N ASP A 297 -14.56 1.19 27.61
CA ASP A 297 -13.94 2.46 28.01
C ASP A 297 -14.95 3.64 28.08
N ILE A 298 -16.25 3.36 27.99
CA ILE A 298 -17.30 4.34 28.35
C ILE A 298 -17.39 4.49 29.89
N GLU A 299 -16.80 3.59 30.68
CA GLU A 299 -16.45 3.87 32.08
C GLU A 299 -15.17 4.71 32.20
N LEU A 300 -15.38 6.01 32.42
CA LEU A 300 -14.45 7.01 32.98
C LEU A 300 -13.11 6.49 33.55
N ASN A 301 -12.00 6.89 32.92
CA ASN A 301 -10.63 6.89 33.47
C ASN A 301 -10.08 5.55 33.98
N LEU A 302 -9.57 4.72 33.05
CA LEU A 302 -8.50 3.75 33.34
C LEU A 302 -7.17 4.14 32.69
N ASP A 303 -6.65 5.26 33.18
CA ASP A 303 -5.24 5.63 33.35
C ASP A 303 -4.19 4.94 32.45
N LEU A 304 -3.47 5.68 31.61
CA LEU A 304 -2.22 5.21 30.97
C LEU A 304 -1.18 4.76 32.03
N ASN A 305 -1.24 5.32 33.25
CA ASN A 305 -0.48 4.85 34.39
C ASN A 305 -0.76 3.37 34.72
N TYR A 306 -1.98 2.85 34.50
CA TYR A 306 -2.35 1.47 34.79
C TYR A 306 -1.59 0.48 33.90
N ILE A 307 -1.47 0.78 32.61
CA ILE A 307 -0.74 -0.06 31.63
C ILE A 307 0.77 0.00 31.90
N SER A 308 1.33 1.19 32.17
CA SER A 308 2.76 1.31 32.53
C SER A 308 3.09 0.60 33.84
N CYS A 309 2.28 0.79 34.90
CA CYS A 309 2.47 0.16 36.20
C CYS A 309 2.42 -1.36 36.13
N SER A 310 1.39 -1.92 35.48
CA SER A 310 1.23 -3.38 35.37
C SER A 310 2.34 -4.03 34.55
N THR A 311 2.72 -3.42 33.42
CA THR A 311 3.80 -3.92 32.55
C THR A 311 5.15 -3.88 33.26
N THR A 312 5.49 -2.76 33.89
CA THR A 312 6.74 -2.61 34.65
C THR A 312 6.79 -3.58 35.83
N ALA A 313 5.69 -3.74 36.57
CA ALA A 313 5.61 -4.70 37.68
C ALA A 313 5.69 -6.17 37.22
N LEU A 314 5.11 -6.52 36.07
CA LEU A 314 5.22 -7.85 35.45
C LEU A 314 6.66 -8.19 35.07
N ILE A 315 7.37 -7.25 34.42
CA ILE A 315 8.77 -7.44 34.02
C ILE A 315 9.66 -7.55 35.26
N ARG A 316 9.48 -6.67 36.25
CA ARG A 316 10.20 -6.71 37.54
C ARG A 316 9.97 -8.04 38.27
N GLU A 317 8.73 -8.55 38.32
CA GLU A 317 8.39 -9.86 38.90
C GLU A 317 9.10 -11.01 38.18
N TYR A 318 9.07 -11.00 36.85
CA TYR A 318 9.69 -12.00 36.01
C TYR A 318 11.22 -12.04 36.19
N LEU A 319 11.90 -10.90 36.05
CA LEU A 319 13.36 -10.80 36.18
C LEU A 319 13.83 -11.23 37.57
N ALA A 320 13.14 -10.80 38.63
CA ALA A 320 13.43 -11.20 40.01
C ALA A 320 13.30 -12.72 40.21
N ARG A 321 12.21 -13.34 39.72
CA ARG A 321 11.97 -14.79 39.86
C ARG A 321 12.85 -15.65 38.97
N LYS A 322 13.36 -15.12 37.85
CA LYS A 322 14.38 -15.77 37.02
C LYS A 322 15.80 -15.60 37.56
N GLY A 323 15.99 -14.78 38.62
CA GLY A 323 17.29 -14.54 39.25
C GLY A 323 18.22 -13.62 38.46
N LEU A 324 17.68 -12.86 37.49
CA LEU A 324 18.43 -12.03 36.55
C LEU A 324 18.80 -10.67 37.17
N ARG A 325 19.50 -10.68 38.32
CA ARG A 325 19.75 -9.50 39.17
C ARG A 325 20.36 -8.31 38.41
N LYS A 326 21.43 -8.53 37.62
CA LYS A 326 22.08 -7.47 36.84
C LYS A 326 21.17 -6.83 35.78
N THR A 327 20.28 -7.63 35.18
CA THR A 327 19.29 -7.15 34.20
C THR A 327 18.17 -6.39 34.89
N LEU A 328 17.75 -6.84 36.07
CA LEU A 328 16.78 -6.14 36.91
C LEU A 328 17.33 -4.79 37.39
N GLU A 329 18.56 -4.75 37.90
CA GLU A 329 19.26 -3.52 38.28
C GLU A 329 19.30 -2.52 37.11
N LYS A 330 19.66 -2.99 35.90
CA LYS A 330 19.69 -2.13 34.70
C LYS A 330 18.30 -1.68 34.23
N PHE A 331 17.30 -2.56 34.32
CA PHE A 331 15.90 -2.23 34.01
C PHE A 331 15.33 -1.19 35.00
N ASP A 332 15.67 -1.28 36.28
CA ASP A 332 15.27 -0.31 37.31
C ASP A 332 16.01 1.03 37.15
N GLU A 333 17.26 1.06 36.62
CA GLU A 333 17.95 2.30 36.22
C GLU A 333 17.31 2.99 35.00
N GLU A 334 16.81 2.22 34.04
CA GLU A 334 16.22 2.73 32.79
C GLU A 334 14.74 3.10 32.92
N SER A 335 14.02 2.51 33.88
CA SER A 335 12.59 2.74 34.12
C SER A 335 12.35 4.01 34.95
N SER A 336 12.30 5.16 34.28
CA SER A 336 12.18 6.49 34.93
C SER A 336 10.78 6.84 35.47
N GLU A 337 10.11 5.93 36.20
CA GLU A 337 8.74 6.17 36.73
C GLU A 337 8.56 5.79 38.21
N LYS A 338 8.19 6.82 39.00
CA LYS A 338 7.67 6.68 40.39
C LYS A 338 6.39 5.86 40.48
N ALA A 339 5.68 5.66 39.36
CA ALA A 339 4.40 4.94 39.32
C ALA A 339 4.53 3.47 39.78
N SER A 340 5.70 2.85 39.55
CA SER A 340 5.96 1.45 39.90
C SER A 340 6.03 1.14 41.41
N GLU A 341 6.06 2.15 42.29
CA GLU A 341 6.08 1.96 43.75
C GLU A 341 4.78 1.34 44.29
N ASN A 342 3.65 1.52 43.59
CA ASN A 342 2.33 1.09 44.04
C ASN A 342 2.12 -0.44 44.00
N ILE A 343 2.74 -1.14 43.05
CA ILE A 343 2.61 -2.59 42.83
C ILE A 343 3.90 -3.32 43.22
N ASN A 344 4.21 -3.29 44.51
CA ASN A 344 5.42 -3.88 45.08
C ASN A 344 5.30 -5.34 45.55
N SER A 345 4.16 -6.01 45.33
CA SER A 345 3.95 -7.40 45.75
C SER A 345 3.19 -8.22 44.72
N ARG A 346 3.45 -9.53 44.69
CA ARG A 346 2.81 -10.45 43.74
C ARG A 346 1.30 -10.57 43.95
N SER A 347 0.82 -10.46 45.19
CA SER A 347 -0.63 -10.45 45.49
C SER A 347 -1.31 -9.21 44.92
N LYS A 348 -0.72 -8.02 45.12
CA LYS A 348 -1.20 -6.78 44.51
C LYS A 348 -1.17 -6.86 42.99
N LEU A 349 -0.13 -7.43 42.38
CA LEU A 349 -0.05 -7.58 40.92
C LEU A 349 -1.12 -8.54 40.37
N VAL A 350 -1.43 -9.63 41.08
CA VAL A 350 -2.52 -10.56 40.73
C VAL A 350 -3.90 -9.92 40.86
N GLU A 351 -4.09 -9.08 41.89
CA GLU A 351 -5.31 -8.32 42.12
C GLU A 351 -5.50 -7.25 41.04
N PHE A 352 -4.46 -6.45 40.80
CA PHE A 352 -4.42 -5.39 39.79
C PHE A 352 -4.72 -5.95 38.39
N LEU A 353 -4.06 -7.04 37.98
CA LEU A 353 -4.30 -7.70 36.70
C LEU A 353 -5.64 -8.47 36.61
N ASN A 354 -6.43 -8.53 37.69
CA ASN A 354 -7.69 -9.29 37.78
C ASN A 354 -7.56 -10.78 37.39
N ILE A 355 -6.47 -11.43 37.84
CA ILE A 355 -6.13 -12.84 37.52
C ILE A 355 -6.15 -13.77 38.73
N GLN A 356 -6.84 -13.39 39.82
CA GLN A 356 -6.96 -14.16 41.07
C GLN A 356 -7.33 -15.63 40.78
N ASN A 357 -8.37 -15.86 39.97
CA ASN A 357 -8.84 -17.20 39.60
C ASN A 357 -7.80 -18.04 38.84
N LEU A 358 -6.99 -17.42 37.98
CA LEU A 358 -5.93 -18.10 37.24
C LEU A 358 -4.72 -18.37 38.15
N TYR A 359 -4.42 -17.45 39.05
CA TYR A 359 -3.34 -17.55 40.03
C TYR A 359 -3.60 -18.62 41.10
N GLU A 360 -4.82 -18.74 41.61
CA GLU A 360 -5.19 -19.84 42.52
C GLU A 360 -5.17 -21.20 41.80
N LYS A 361 -5.64 -21.28 40.55
CA LYS A 361 -5.49 -22.49 39.72
C LYS A 361 -4.02 -22.87 39.52
N ASN A 362 -3.12 -21.91 39.34
CA ASN A 362 -1.69 -22.20 39.22
C ASN A 362 -1.11 -22.88 40.47
N LYS A 363 -1.62 -22.58 41.67
CA LYS A 363 -1.16 -23.21 42.92
C LYS A 363 -1.58 -24.69 43.04
N THR A 364 -2.63 -25.12 42.35
CA THR A 364 -3.09 -26.52 42.36
C THR A 364 -2.47 -27.36 41.24
N LEU A 365 -1.70 -26.76 40.32
CA LEU A 365 -0.94 -27.48 39.30
C LEU A 365 0.24 -28.25 39.90
N LYS A 366 0.42 -29.50 39.46
CA LYS A 366 1.54 -30.38 39.85
C LYS A 366 2.93 -29.79 39.49
N SER A 367 2.97 -28.88 38.52
CA SER A 367 4.13 -28.07 38.13
C SER A 367 3.66 -26.63 37.92
N SER A 368 3.67 -25.83 38.99
CA SER A 368 3.20 -24.45 38.94
C SER A 368 4.19 -23.51 38.23
N PHE A 369 3.65 -22.53 37.50
CA PHE A 369 4.44 -21.50 36.82
C PHE A 369 5.10 -20.57 37.83
N LYS A 370 6.41 -20.36 37.67
CA LYS A 370 7.24 -19.63 38.65
C LYS A 370 7.07 -18.12 38.59
N THR A 371 6.63 -17.58 37.46
CA THR A 371 6.32 -16.15 37.23
C THR A 371 4.85 -15.96 36.84
N ILE A 372 4.32 -14.74 36.95
CA ILE A 372 2.97 -14.42 36.43
C ILE A 372 2.98 -14.41 34.90
N LEU A 373 4.04 -13.90 34.29
CA LEU A 373 4.15 -13.80 32.83
C LEU A 373 4.07 -15.18 32.15
N GLU A 374 4.74 -16.20 32.68
CA GLU A 374 4.63 -17.59 32.18
C GLU A 374 3.21 -18.16 32.33
N LEU A 375 2.53 -17.87 33.43
CA LEU A 375 1.16 -18.31 33.69
C LEU A 375 0.18 -17.71 32.67
N LEU A 376 0.33 -16.42 32.37
CA LEU A 376 -0.45 -15.71 31.35
C LEU A 376 -0.17 -16.31 29.96
N ILE A 377 1.10 -16.42 29.56
CA ILE A 377 1.49 -16.97 28.26
C ILE A 377 0.95 -18.39 28.07
N SER A 378 1.01 -19.25 29.11
CA SER A 378 0.44 -20.60 29.04
C SER A 378 -1.07 -20.58 28.87
N TYR A 379 -1.80 -19.75 29.63
CA TYR A 379 -3.26 -19.65 29.55
C TYR A 379 -3.73 -19.20 28.16
N HIS A 380 -3.07 -18.20 27.57
CA HIS A 380 -3.39 -17.74 26.22
C HIS A 380 -3.00 -18.78 25.16
N SER A 381 -1.88 -19.49 25.32
CA SER A 381 -1.44 -20.56 24.42
C SER A 381 -2.37 -21.79 24.45
N GLU A 382 -2.89 -22.18 25.61
CA GLU A 382 -3.90 -23.25 25.72
C GLU A 382 -5.23 -22.86 25.08
N LYS A 383 -5.68 -21.61 25.27
CA LYS A 383 -6.89 -21.09 24.61
C LYS A 383 -6.77 -21.14 23.09
N PHE A 384 -5.61 -20.74 22.55
CA PHE A 384 -5.30 -20.78 21.11
C PHE A 384 -5.24 -22.21 20.56
N ASN A 385 -4.58 -23.14 21.27
CA ASN A 385 -4.50 -24.55 20.87
C ASN A 385 -5.86 -25.27 20.95
N ASN A 386 -6.73 -24.92 21.90
CA ASN A 386 -8.09 -25.45 21.96
C ASN A 386 -8.99 -24.91 20.84
N GLN A 387 -8.83 -23.64 20.44
CA GLN A 387 -9.47 -23.10 19.24
C GLN A 387 -9.03 -23.87 17.99
N LYS A 388 -7.73 -24.15 17.84
CA LYS A 388 -7.19 -24.94 16.72
C LYS A 388 -7.74 -26.38 16.68
N ARG A 389 -7.76 -27.09 17.81
CA ARG A 389 -8.33 -28.45 17.90
C ARG A 389 -9.83 -28.50 17.61
N ASN A 390 -10.58 -27.46 17.96
CA ASN A 390 -12.00 -27.36 17.60
C ASN A 390 -12.20 -27.06 16.11
N PHE A 391 -11.24 -26.38 15.47
CA PHE A 391 -11.22 -26.19 14.02
C PHE A 391 -10.94 -27.52 13.30
N ASP A 392 -9.92 -28.27 13.72
CA ASP A 392 -9.55 -29.57 13.13
C ASP A 392 -10.70 -30.61 13.26
N LYS A 393 -11.36 -30.69 14.42
CA LYS A 393 -12.55 -31.55 14.61
C LYS A 393 -13.73 -31.19 13.70
N LYS A 394 -13.86 -29.91 13.32
CA LYS A 394 -14.91 -29.45 12.42
C LYS A 394 -14.64 -29.91 10.99
N ILE A 395 -13.37 -29.92 10.58
CA ILE A 395 -12.91 -30.46 9.29
C ILE A 395 -13.18 -31.97 9.21
N ASP A 396 -12.88 -32.75 10.25
CA ASP A 396 -13.17 -34.19 10.29
C ASP A 396 -14.69 -34.49 10.18
N PHE A 397 -15.53 -33.70 10.85
CA PHE A 397 -16.99 -33.85 10.79
C PHE A 397 -17.56 -33.51 9.40
N GLU A 398 -17.01 -32.50 8.73
CA GLU A 398 -17.38 -32.11 7.36
C GLU A 398 -16.85 -33.12 6.31
N MET A 399 -15.68 -33.73 6.52
CA MET A 399 -15.16 -34.80 5.65
C MET A 399 -15.90 -36.14 5.81
N GLY A 400 -16.42 -36.46 7.01
CA GLY A 400 -17.25 -37.64 7.24
C GLY A 400 -18.56 -37.64 6.45
N SER A 401 -19.09 -36.46 6.11
CA SER A 401 -20.42 -36.29 5.51
C SER A 401 -20.46 -36.35 3.97
N LYS A 402 -19.33 -36.64 3.30
CA LYS A 402 -19.23 -36.69 1.81
C LYS A 402 -18.81 -38.07 1.25
N LYS A 403 -19.20 -39.17 1.90
CA LYS A 403 -19.04 -40.55 1.38
C LYS A 403 -20.36 -41.32 1.31
N SER A 404 -21.27 -40.86 0.44
CA SER A 404 -22.41 -41.68 -0.02
C SER A 404 -22.85 -41.26 -1.43
N PHE A 405 -22.15 -41.76 -2.46
CA PHE A 405 -22.69 -42.06 -3.80
C PHE A 405 -21.56 -42.59 -4.71
N MET A 406 -21.31 -43.90 -4.66
CA MET A 406 -20.72 -44.69 -5.75
C MET A 406 -20.87 -46.18 -5.43
N ASP A 407 -21.23 -46.98 -6.44
CA ASP A 407 -21.69 -48.36 -6.26
C ASP A 407 -20.53 -49.36 -6.03
N LYS A 408 -20.81 -50.47 -5.33
CA LYS A 408 -19.80 -51.44 -4.84
C LYS A 408 -19.55 -52.62 -5.79
N SER A 409 -20.07 -52.58 -7.00
CA SER A 409 -20.07 -53.68 -7.97
C SER A 409 -18.78 -53.79 -8.82
N ASP A 410 -18.15 -52.67 -9.19
CA ASP A 410 -17.07 -52.68 -10.19
C ASP A 410 -15.63 -52.90 -9.66
N ILE A 411 -15.38 -52.70 -8.36
CA ILE A 411 -14.01 -52.82 -7.81
C ILE A 411 -13.55 -54.28 -7.70
N LYS A 412 -14.49 -55.23 -7.53
CA LYS A 412 -14.18 -56.65 -7.34
C LYS A 412 -13.69 -57.38 -8.61
N LYS A 413 -13.72 -56.72 -9.77
CA LYS A 413 -13.31 -57.28 -11.07
C LYS A 413 -11.90 -56.86 -11.52
N LYS A 414 -11.20 -56.03 -10.74
CA LYS A 414 -9.87 -55.49 -11.09
C LYS A 414 -8.73 -55.83 -10.11
N MET A 415 -8.97 -56.74 -9.15
CA MET A 415 -7.96 -57.19 -8.17
C MET A 415 -7.60 -58.68 -8.28
N ASN A 416 -8.00 -59.37 -9.35
CA ASN A 416 -7.74 -60.81 -9.54
C ASN A 416 -6.70 -61.13 -10.62
N ASP A 417 -6.26 -60.16 -11.43
CA ASP A 417 -5.21 -60.35 -12.41
C ASP A 417 -3.89 -59.78 -11.89
N LEU A 418 -2.80 -60.54 -12.09
CA LEU A 418 -1.41 -60.26 -11.70
C LEU A 418 -1.06 -60.53 -10.23
N LYS A 419 -0.82 -61.82 -9.97
CA LYS A 419 -0.01 -62.37 -8.87
C LYS A 419 1.36 -62.78 -9.43
N ILE A 420 2.42 -62.68 -8.60
CA ILE A 420 3.67 -63.50 -8.65
C ILE A 420 4.60 -63.11 -9.85
N ASP A 421 5.94 -63.03 -9.77
CA ASP A 421 6.96 -63.77 -9.00
C ASP A 421 8.02 -62.90 -8.27
N ASP A 422 8.84 -63.57 -7.44
CA ASP A 422 9.88 -63.06 -6.52
C ASP A 422 11.33 -62.99 -7.12
N ALA A 423 12.30 -62.70 -6.23
CA ALA A 423 13.79 -62.72 -6.35
C ALA A 423 14.48 -61.39 -6.78
N ASP A 424 15.61 -60.97 -6.19
CA ASP A 424 16.51 -61.66 -5.24
C ASP A 424 17.21 -60.69 -4.26
N GLU A 425 17.84 -61.22 -3.19
CA GLU A 425 18.42 -60.48 -2.06
C GLU A 425 19.80 -59.81 -2.31
N GLY A 426 20.22 -58.91 -1.40
CA GLY A 426 21.58 -58.35 -1.40
C GLY A 426 21.87 -57.24 -0.37
N GLU A 427 21.98 -57.58 0.91
CA GLU A 427 22.57 -56.69 1.93
C GLU A 427 24.09 -56.48 1.73
N LEU A 428 24.65 -55.37 2.26
CA LEU A 428 25.72 -55.40 3.29
C LEU A 428 26.34 -54.00 3.61
N THR A 429 26.09 -53.54 4.84
CA THR A 429 27.01 -52.91 5.80
C THR A 429 28.21 -52.02 5.35
N GLY A 430 28.19 -50.75 5.78
CA GLY A 430 29.07 -50.23 6.86
C GLY A 430 30.51 -49.74 6.56
N GLY A 431 30.94 -48.67 7.27
CA GLY A 431 32.31 -48.57 7.79
C GLY A 431 33.18 -47.33 7.49
N ASN A 432 33.18 -46.39 8.45
CA ASN A 432 34.34 -45.65 9.00
C ASN A 432 35.27 -44.71 8.20
N GLU A 433 35.53 -43.60 8.90
CA GLU A 433 36.65 -42.65 8.86
C GLU A 433 38.06 -43.20 8.49
N LYS A 434 38.87 -42.36 7.80
CA LYS A 434 40.04 -41.69 8.45
C LYS A 434 40.75 -40.65 7.56
N ARG A 435 41.37 -39.67 8.24
CA ARG A 435 42.38 -38.73 7.72
C ARG A 435 43.66 -39.44 7.27
N ILE A 436 44.45 -38.80 6.38
CA ILE A 436 45.92 -38.67 6.49
C ILE A 436 46.43 -37.46 5.68
N ASP A 437 47.57 -36.92 6.09
CA ASP A 437 48.09 -35.59 5.81
C ASP A 437 49.25 -35.48 4.78
N SER A 438 49.32 -34.31 4.13
CA SER A 438 50.53 -33.49 3.88
C SER A 438 51.53 -33.74 2.72
N LYS A 439 52.27 -32.64 2.43
CA LYS A 439 53.48 -32.43 1.59
C LYS A 439 53.18 -32.23 0.09
N LYS A 440 53.75 -31.26 -0.64
CA LYS A 440 54.92 -30.34 -0.48
C LYS A 440 54.58 -28.97 -1.17
N PHE A 441 55.41 -27.91 -1.25
CA PHE A 441 56.84 -27.71 -0.91
C PHE A 441 57.07 -26.36 -0.17
N ASN A 442 57.99 -25.46 -0.59
CA ASN A 442 58.34 -24.18 0.08
C ASN A 442 59.10 -23.20 -0.86
N ASP A 443 59.37 -21.96 -0.39
CA ASP A 443 60.38 -20.95 -0.85
C ASP A 443 60.10 -20.16 -2.17
N LYS A 444 60.47 -18.86 -2.38
CA LYS A 444 61.16 -17.76 -1.62
C LYS A 444 60.76 -16.40 -2.26
N GLU A 445 60.39 -15.33 -1.54
CA GLU A 445 61.18 -14.21 -0.92
C GLU A 445 61.74 -13.06 -1.81
N SER A 446 61.76 -11.86 -1.20
CA SER A 446 62.22 -10.49 -1.60
C SER A 446 61.10 -9.53 -2.12
N GLY A 447 60.91 -8.28 -1.67
CA GLY A 447 61.74 -7.31 -0.92
C GLY A 447 62.06 -6.11 -1.84
N VAL A 448 61.79 -4.81 -1.58
CA VAL A 448 62.27 -3.94 -0.47
C VAL A 448 61.73 -2.47 -0.65
N HIS A 449 61.36 -1.77 0.45
CA HIS A 449 61.33 -0.29 0.72
C HIS A 449 60.64 0.74 -0.23
N LYS A 450 60.47 2.05 0.11
CA LYS A 450 59.89 2.79 1.29
C LYS A 450 59.90 4.33 1.01
N ILE A 451 58.88 5.09 1.50
CA ILE A 451 58.91 6.51 1.99
C ILE A 451 58.85 7.75 1.05
N SER A 452 57.97 8.71 1.44
CA SER A 452 57.98 10.21 1.26
C SER A 452 57.62 10.86 -0.10
N LYS A 453 57.14 12.13 -0.17
CA LYS A 453 56.15 12.97 0.61
C LYS A 453 55.98 14.36 -0.09
N ILE A 454 54.85 15.06 0.16
CA ILE A 454 54.70 16.55 0.30
C ILE A 454 54.49 17.49 -0.95
N SER A 455 53.29 18.12 -1.00
CA SER A 455 52.98 19.57 -1.18
C SER A 455 52.72 20.28 -2.54
N ARG A 456 51.47 20.81 -2.69
CA ARG A 456 50.98 22.22 -2.96
C ARG A 456 51.60 23.06 -4.13
N ARG A 457 51.02 24.13 -4.71
CA ARG A 457 49.87 25.06 -4.46
C ARG A 457 49.56 25.80 -5.81
N SER A 458 48.33 25.88 -6.34
CA SER A 458 47.36 27.02 -6.31
C SER A 458 47.61 28.25 -7.24
N ASN A 459 46.51 28.96 -7.57
CA ASN A 459 46.37 30.33 -8.17
C ASN A 459 46.46 30.47 -9.72
N ASN A 460 45.70 31.34 -10.45
CA ASN A 460 44.46 32.11 -10.17
C ASN A 460 43.87 32.79 -11.46
N ILE A 461 42.68 33.42 -11.36
CA ILE A 461 42.24 34.69 -12.03
C ILE A 461 41.65 34.74 -13.48
N ASN A 462 40.36 35.19 -13.53
CA ASN A 462 39.65 36.15 -14.43
C ASN A 462 39.62 36.02 -15.98
N ALA A 463 38.69 36.65 -16.74
CA ALA A 463 37.28 37.10 -16.57
C ALA A 463 36.80 37.80 -17.88
N THR A 464 35.51 38.19 -18.00
CA THR A 464 34.93 39.15 -18.98
C THR A 464 34.86 38.70 -20.47
N ASN A 465 33.92 39.13 -21.33
CA ASN A 465 32.53 39.61 -21.18
C ASN A 465 31.82 39.64 -22.57
N LEU A 466 30.49 39.83 -22.55
CA LEU A 466 29.65 40.52 -23.57
C LEU A 466 29.40 39.92 -24.99
N ASP A 467 28.21 39.31 -25.14
CA ASP A 467 27.00 39.92 -25.77
C ASP A 467 26.72 40.01 -27.30
N PHE A 468 25.41 40.02 -27.61
CA PHE A 468 24.66 40.42 -28.82
C PHE A 468 24.71 39.62 -30.17
N ASN A 469 23.72 38.72 -30.31
CA ASN A 469 22.57 38.76 -31.27
C ASN A 469 22.70 38.70 -32.82
N LYS A 470 21.81 37.85 -33.39
CA LYS A 470 20.91 38.00 -34.58
C LYS A 470 21.34 37.55 -36.01
N LYS A 471 20.67 36.44 -36.42
CA LYS A 471 19.80 36.23 -37.62
C LYS A 471 20.39 36.11 -39.05
N LYS A 472 20.07 34.95 -39.67
CA LYS A 472 19.53 34.67 -41.04
C LYS A 472 20.23 35.34 -42.26
N THR A 473 20.65 34.64 -43.32
CA THR A 473 19.83 33.87 -44.30
C THR A 473 20.70 33.01 -45.27
N GLU A 474 20.13 31.95 -45.88
CA GLU A 474 20.68 31.16 -47.03
C GLU A 474 20.59 31.94 -48.38
N PRO A 475 21.27 31.55 -49.51
CA PRO A 475 20.89 30.37 -50.36
C PRO A 475 21.96 29.66 -51.27
N LYS A 476 21.65 28.41 -51.69
CA LYS A 476 21.87 27.70 -53.01
C LYS A 476 23.27 27.66 -53.70
N SER A 477 23.86 26.47 -53.92
CA SER A 477 23.82 25.54 -55.10
C SER A 477 24.92 25.84 -56.16
N ASP A 478 25.57 24.92 -56.90
CA ASP A 478 25.30 23.52 -57.33
C ASP A 478 26.61 22.69 -57.56
N ASN A 479 26.54 21.34 -57.48
CA ASN A 479 27.14 20.27 -58.36
C ASN A 479 28.66 20.27 -58.77
N LEU A 480 29.39 19.16 -58.97
CA LEU A 480 29.17 17.67 -59.01
C LEU A 480 30.53 16.92 -58.80
N ASP A 481 30.47 15.66 -58.33
CA ASP A 481 31.42 14.51 -58.53
C ASP A 481 32.93 14.63 -58.19
N SER A 482 33.65 13.61 -57.66
CA SER A 482 33.33 12.18 -57.36
C SER A 482 34.27 11.56 -56.30
N GLU A 483 33.71 10.62 -55.53
CA GLU A 483 34.31 9.43 -54.87
C GLU A 483 35.37 9.49 -53.73
N ASP A 484 35.21 8.46 -52.86
CA ASP A 484 35.96 7.97 -51.69
C ASP A 484 35.89 8.65 -50.30
N ASP A 485 35.94 7.77 -49.28
CA ASP A 485 35.80 7.93 -47.83
C ASP A 485 34.47 8.50 -47.26
N LYS A 486 33.57 7.60 -46.81
CA LYS A 486 32.42 7.94 -45.95
C LYS A 486 32.28 7.10 -44.69
N LYS A 487 32.46 7.79 -43.56
CA LYS A 487 31.82 7.46 -42.27
C LYS A 487 30.30 7.61 -42.44
N GLU A 488 29.51 6.63 -41.98
CA GLU A 488 28.05 6.78 -41.98
C GLU A 488 27.58 7.69 -40.83
N THR A 489 27.47 8.98 -41.13
CA THR A 489 26.63 9.91 -40.34
C THR A 489 25.15 9.62 -40.61
N PHE A 490 24.44 9.12 -39.60
CA PHE A 490 23.03 8.75 -39.67
C PHE A 490 22.15 9.99 -39.90
N ASN A 491 21.57 10.16 -41.10
CA ASN A 491 20.86 11.37 -41.48
C ASN A 491 19.40 11.38 -40.98
N PHE A 492 19.11 12.29 -40.04
CA PHE A 492 17.90 12.28 -39.21
C PHE A 492 16.60 12.75 -39.90
N GLN A 493 16.66 13.31 -41.11
CA GLN A 493 15.49 13.96 -41.75
C GLN A 493 14.59 13.03 -42.59
N LYS A 494 14.98 11.78 -42.87
CA LYS A 494 14.20 10.88 -43.73
C LYS A 494 13.09 10.08 -43.00
N PHE A 495 13.06 10.13 -41.67
CA PHE A 495 12.15 9.34 -40.82
C PHE A 495 10.85 10.06 -40.39
N LEU A 496 10.62 11.31 -40.85
CA LEU A 496 9.48 12.15 -40.44
C LEU A 496 8.39 12.31 -41.53
N ALA A 497 8.40 11.47 -42.57
CA ALA A 497 7.27 11.38 -43.50
C ALA A 497 6.08 10.67 -42.84
N LYS A 498 4.89 11.29 -42.91
CA LYS A 498 3.65 10.81 -42.27
C LYS A 498 3.24 9.42 -42.79
N PRO A 499 2.67 8.54 -41.94
CA PRO A 499 1.92 7.39 -42.42
C PRO A 499 0.50 7.81 -42.80
N ASP A 500 0.13 7.64 -44.07
CA ASP A 500 -1.27 7.70 -44.50
C ASP A 500 -2.04 6.48 -44.01
N SER A 501 -3.35 6.66 -43.81
CA SER A 501 -4.25 5.65 -43.28
C SER A 501 -4.46 4.49 -44.26
N LYS A 502 -4.23 3.25 -43.80
CA LYS A 502 -4.87 2.04 -44.31
C LYS A 502 -4.88 0.92 -43.28
N SER A 503 -6.06 0.36 -43.04
CA SER A 503 -6.27 -0.84 -42.23
C SER A 503 -5.78 -2.08 -42.98
N TYR A 504 -5.06 -2.98 -42.30
CA TYR A 504 -4.89 -4.37 -42.75
C TYR A 504 -5.02 -5.36 -41.60
N SER A 505 -5.70 -6.47 -41.89
CA SER A 505 -5.99 -7.57 -40.98
C SER A 505 -5.07 -8.77 -41.21
N SER A 506 -4.86 -9.54 -40.14
CA SER A 506 -4.67 -11.00 -40.14
C SER A 506 -3.63 -11.66 -41.07
N SER A 507 -2.62 -12.25 -40.42
CA SER A 507 -1.94 -13.52 -40.74
C SER A 507 -1.15 -13.68 -42.05
N ASP A 508 -0.11 -14.51 -41.93
CA ASP A 508 0.71 -15.10 -42.98
C ASP A 508 1.62 -14.17 -43.80
N ASN A 509 2.89 -14.07 -43.36
CA ASN A 509 4.07 -14.15 -44.21
C ASN A 509 5.36 -14.26 -43.36
N LEU A 510 5.76 -15.50 -43.04
CA LEU A 510 7.06 -15.83 -42.44
C LEU A 510 7.69 -17.03 -43.18
N LYS A 511 8.32 -16.71 -44.32
CA LYS A 511 9.24 -17.47 -45.19
C LYS A 511 9.54 -16.50 -46.35
N GLU A 512 10.78 -16.17 -46.73
CA GLU A 512 12.10 -16.72 -46.43
C GLU A 512 13.13 -15.59 -46.30
N LEU A 513 14.14 -15.75 -45.43
CA LEU A 513 15.54 -15.36 -45.69
C LEU A 513 16.40 -15.86 -44.52
N SER A 514 17.37 -16.74 -44.79
CA SER A 514 18.21 -17.34 -43.75
C SER A 514 19.64 -16.80 -43.77
N SER A 515 19.97 -15.90 -42.84
CA SER A 515 21.36 -15.60 -42.46
C SER A 515 21.41 -15.12 -41.01
N THR A 516 22.07 -15.89 -40.14
CA THR A 516 22.40 -15.58 -38.72
C THR A 516 21.25 -14.98 -37.89
N SER A 517 20.55 -15.83 -37.12
CA SER A 517 19.58 -15.37 -36.11
C SER A 517 20.27 -14.50 -35.06
N GLU A 518 19.81 -13.25 -34.90
CA GLU A 518 20.36 -12.23 -33.97
C GLU A 518 20.37 -12.68 -32.48
N PHE A 519 19.59 -13.72 -32.14
CA PHE A 519 19.36 -14.30 -30.81
C PHE A 519 18.89 -15.76 -30.93
N ILE A 520 18.98 -16.54 -29.84
CA ILE A 520 18.45 -17.91 -29.76
C ILE A 520 17.02 -17.86 -29.19
N THR A 521 16.09 -18.61 -29.76
CA THR A 521 14.68 -18.68 -29.28
C THR A 521 14.39 -20.06 -28.71
N LYS A 522 13.83 -20.12 -27.49
CA LYS A 522 13.35 -21.37 -26.86
C LYS A 522 11.93 -21.16 -26.30
N PRO A 523 10.96 -22.05 -26.55
CA PRO A 523 9.70 -22.02 -25.83
C PRO A 523 9.94 -22.33 -24.34
N ILE A 524 9.18 -21.72 -23.43
CA ILE A 524 9.24 -22.09 -22.01
C ILE A 524 8.70 -23.51 -21.80
N ASP A 525 9.43 -24.34 -21.06
CA ASP A 525 8.99 -25.65 -20.64
C ASP A 525 8.31 -25.63 -19.25
N PHE A 526 7.64 -26.74 -18.92
CA PHE A 526 6.88 -26.88 -17.67
C PHE A 526 7.74 -26.80 -16.40
N GLU A 527 8.98 -27.28 -16.43
CA GLU A 527 9.86 -27.28 -15.25
C GLU A 527 10.43 -25.89 -15.00
N THR A 528 10.80 -25.19 -16.07
CA THR A 528 11.18 -23.78 -16.07
C THR A 528 10.04 -22.90 -15.53
N ALA A 529 8.79 -23.15 -15.94
CA ALA A 529 7.62 -22.45 -15.41
C ALA A 529 7.33 -22.75 -13.93
N LYS A 530 7.52 -23.99 -13.47
CA LYS A 530 7.45 -24.35 -12.04
C LYS A 530 8.49 -23.60 -11.21
N ASN A 531 9.75 -23.61 -11.64
CA ASN A 531 10.84 -22.92 -10.94
C ASN A 531 10.62 -21.40 -10.87
N LEU A 532 10.04 -20.81 -11.92
CA LEU A 532 9.63 -19.40 -11.94
C LEU A 532 8.51 -19.11 -10.93
N ARG A 533 7.47 -19.96 -10.85
CA ARG A 533 6.39 -19.84 -9.84
C ARG A 533 6.91 -19.97 -8.41
N ASP A 534 7.77 -20.95 -8.17
CA ASP A 534 8.37 -21.21 -6.86
C ASP A 534 9.21 -20.02 -6.39
N LEU A 535 10.12 -19.52 -7.24
CA LEU A 535 10.96 -18.36 -6.91
C LEU A 535 10.15 -17.06 -6.65
N ILE A 536 9.07 -16.85 -7.41
CA ILE A 536 8.29 -15.61 -7.27
C ILE A 536 7.34 -15.70 -6.07
N PHE A 537 6.61 -16.81 -5.89
CA PHE A 537 5.51 -16.89 -4.94
C PHE A 537 5.74 -17.85 -3.75
N GLY A 538 6.70 -18.76 -3.83
CA GLY A 538 6.84 -19.93 -2.95
C GLY A 538 5.70 -20.94 -3.13
N SER A 539 5.01 -20.93 -4.27
CA SER A 539 3.82 -21.75 -4.51
C SER A 539 3.49 -21.90 -6.00
N LEU A 540 3.28 -23.14 -6.46
CA LEU A 540 2.87 -23.46 -7.82
C LEU A 540 1.38 -23.13 -8.12
N ASN A 541 0.57 -22.94 -7.08
CA ASN A 541 -0.86 -22.62 -7.19
C ASN A 541 -1.15 -21.11 -7.20
N GLN A 542 -0.14 -20.27 -6.94
CA GLN A 542 -0.29 -18.82 -6.88
C GLN A 542 0.11 -18.17 -8.20
N THR A 543 -0.65 -17.16 -8.60
CA THR A 543 -0.42 -16.35 -9.81
C THR A 543 -0.35 -14.89 -9.41
N PHE A 544 0.06 -14.03 -10.35
CA PHE A 544 -0.11 -12.58 -10.19
C PHE A 544 -1.59 -12.23 -9.94
N ASN A 545 -1.82 -11.20 -9.12
CA ASN A 545 -3.11 -10.55 -8.96
C ASN A 545 -3.39 -9.62 -10.16
N ASP A 546 -4.58 -9.03 -10.20
CA ASP A 546 -5.01 -8.26 -11.37
C ASP A 546 -4.26 -6.92 -11.49
N GLU A 547 -3.81 -6.36 -10.36
CA GLU A 547 -2.93 -5.19 -10.27
C GLU A 547 -1.68 -5.34 -11.15
N TRP A 548 -0.99 -6.48 -11.03
CA TRP A 548 0.17 -6.81 -11.84
C TRP A 548 -0.21 -7.17 -13.28
N LYS A 549 -1.35 -7.84 -13.49
CA LYS A 549 -1.76 -8.25 -14.85
C LYS A 549 -2.11 -7.08 -15.76
N ILE A 550 -2.77 -6.05 -15.22
CA ILE A 550 -3.14 -4.86 -16.00
C ILE A 550 -1.96 -3.91 -16.25
N GLN A 551 -0.82 -4.10 -15.58
CA GLN A 551 0.27 -3.12 -15.58
C GLN A 551 1.21 -3.27 -16.79
N ASN A 552 1.01 -2.37 -17.76
CA ASN A 552 1.87 -2.13 -18.91
C ASN A 552 2.85 -0.96 -18.64
N LEU A 553 3.76 -0.67 -19.57
CA LEU A 553 4.76 0.40 -19.47
C LEU A 553 4.33 1.67 -20.23
N LYS A 554 3.04 2.04 -20.12
CA LYS A 554 2.50 3.22 -20.80
C LYS A 554 2.95 4.51 -20.10
N PHE A 555 3.39 5.48 -20.90
CA PHE A 555 3.77 6.80 -20.42
C PHE A 555 2.58 7.73 -20.14
N CYS A 556 2.78 8.64 -19.20
CA CYS A 556 1.93 9.79 -18.92
C CYS A 556 1.88 10.76 -20.12
N ASP A 557 0.74 11.40 -20.34
CA ASP A 557 0.57 12.42 -21.39
C ASP A 557 0.29 13.83 -20.85
N PHE A 558 0.25 14.01 -19.52
CA PHE A 558 0.20 15.34 -18.91
C PHE A 558 1.48 16.15 -19.21
N ALA A 559 1.30 17.44 -19.48
CA ALA A 559 2.41 18.35 -19.73
C ALA A 559 3.37 18.41 -18.52
N LYS A 560 4.66 18.53 -18.82
CA LYS A 560 5.80 18.45 -17.87
C LYS A 560 6.01 17.09 -17.18
N LEU A 561 5.16 16.09 -17.42
CA LEU A 561 5.24 14.74 -16.85
C LEU A 561 5.36 13.62 -17.89
N ARG A 562 5.55 13.95 -19.17
CA ARG A 562 5.49 12.97 -20.29
C ARG A 562 6.61 11.93 -20.30
N PHE A 563 7.59 12.10 -19.41
CA PHE A 563 8.69 11.19 -19.11
C PHE A 563 8.34 10.05 -18.14
N GLY A 564 7.19 10.16 -17.46
CA GLY A 564 6.80 9.27 -16.38
C GLY A 564 5.95 8.08 -16.84
N LEU A 565 6.22 6.89 -16.32
CA LEU A 565 5.42 5.68 -16.48
C LEU A 565 4.23 5.69 -15.52
N ILE A 566 3.03 5.42 -16.04
CA ILE A 566 1.78 5.41 -15.24
C ILE A 566 1.67 4.09 -14.48
N GLN A 567 1.45 4.15 -13.16
CA GLN A 567 1.06 3.01 -12.35
C GLN A 567 -0.46 2.99 -12.11
N LYS A 568 -1.12 1.92 -12.55
CA LYS A 568 -2.59 1.78 -12.47
C LYS A 568 -3.06 1.53 -11.03
N LYS A 569 -2.39 0.62 -10.32
CA LYS A 569 -2.69 0.23 -8.93
C LYS A 569 -1.42 -0.12 -8.15
N GLY A 570 -1.50 -0.19 -6.82
CA GLY A 570 -0.42 -0.67 -5.93
C GLY A 570 0.04 -2.09 -6.25
N GLY A 571 1.25 -2.47 -5.82
CA GLY A 571 1.85 -3.78 -6.11
C GLY A 571 3.14 -3.69 -6.93
N PRO A 572 3.08 -3.42 -8.25
CA PRO A 572 4.25 -3.41 -9.15
C PRO A 572 5.13 -2.14 -9.07
N CYS A 573 4.93 -1.27 -8.08
CA CYS A 573 5.66 0.01 -7.93
C CYS A 573 7.18 -0.15 -7.95
N GLY A 574 7.72 -1.17 -7.27
CA GLY A 574 9.18 -1.40 -7.24
C GLY A 574 9.77 -1.69 -8.62
N VAL A 575 9.03 -2.42 -9.48
CA VAL A 575 9.43 -2.67 -10.87
C VAL A 575 9.34 -1.38 -11.69
N LEU A 576 8.25 -0.63 -11.56
CA LEU A 576 8.05 0.62 -12.30
C LEU A 576 9.07 1.70 -11.92
N ALA A 577 9.33 1.91 -10.63
CA ALA A 577 10.31 2.88 -10.15
C ALA A 577 11.73 2.52 -10.63
N ALA A 578 12.09 1.23 -10.62
CA ALA A 578 13.35 0.76 -11.19
C ALA A 578 13.46 1.08 -12.69
N ILE A 579 12.45 0.73 -13.51
CA ILE A 579 12.44 1.06 -14.95
C ILE A 579 12.51 2.58 -15.15
N GLN A 580 11.66 3.33 -14.45
CA GLN A 580 11.56 4.80 -14.52
C GLN A 580 12.90 5.48 -14.22
N SER A 581 13.68 4.96 -13.27
CA SER A 581 15.01 5.48 -12.95
C SER A 581 15.99 5.36 -14.11
N TYR A 582 15.96 4.25 -14.88
CA TYR A 582 16.78 4.10 -16.08
C TYR A 582 16.21 4.87 -17.28
N VAL A 583 14.89 5.03 -17.40
CA VAL A 583 14.29 5.92 -18.42
C VAL A 583 14.76 7.36 -18.22
N LEU A 584 14.78 7.85 -16.97
CA LEU A 584 15.32 9.16 -16.62
C LEU A 584 16.83 9.24 -16.90
N LEU A 585 17.59 8.18 -16.65
CA LEU A 585 19.01 8.11 -17.00
C LEU A 585 19.23 8.34 -18.51
N GLU A 586 18.44 7.69 -19.36
CA GLU A 586 18.52 7.87 -20.81
C GLU A 586 18.04 9.26 -21.29
N LEU A 587 16.94 9.78 -20.72
CA LEU A 587 16.39 11.08 -21.13
C LEU A 587 17.29 12.26 -20.71
N ILE A 588 17.95 12.17 -19.56
CA ILE A 588 18.79 13.26 -19.01
C ILE A 588 20.27 13.10 -19.42
N PHE A 589 20.78 11.87 -19.46
CA PHE A 589 22.22 11.57 -19.60
C PHE A 589 22.56 10.56 -20.72
N GLY A 590 21.59 10.18 -21.57
CA GLY A 590 21.78 9.20 -22.65
C GLY A 590 22.24 9.78 -24.00
N ASN A 591 22.32 11.11 -24.12
CA ASN A 591 22.94 11.79 -25.27
C ASN A 591 24.44 11.95 -25.01
N ALA A 592 25.26 11.63 -26.01
CA ALA A 592 26.72 11.61 -25.89
C ALA A 592 27.38 12.99 -26.00
N ASP A 593 26.67 13.96 -26.56
CA ASP A 593 27.14 15.34 -26.67
C ASP A 593 26.78 16.09 -25.38
N ASP A 594 27.78 16.60 -24.65
CA ASP A 594 27.67 17.45 -23.43
C ASP A 594 26.96 18.82 -23.67
N SER A 595 26.18 18.91 -24.75
CA SER A 595 25.24 19.98 -25.05
C SER A 595 24.29 20.30 -23.88
N PRO A 596 23.87 21.57 -23.70
CA PRO A 596 22.93 21.94 -22.65
C PRO A 596 21.62 21.16 -22.76
N VAL A 597 21.25 20.43 -21.70
CA VAL A 597 20.07 19.57 -21.73
C VAL A 597 18.79 20.41 -21.82
N ASP A 598 18.06 20.26 -22.93
CA ASP A 598 16.77 20.92 -23.09
C ASP A 598 15.75 20.34 -22.10
N LEU A 599 15.41 21.15 -21.09
CA LEU A 599 14.41 20.81 -20.07
C LEU A 599 13.07 20.41 -20.67
N ASN A 600 12.71 20.94 -21.84
CA ASN A 600 11.47 20.58 -22.52
C ASN A 600 11.55 19.17 -23.15
N LEU A 601 12.73 18.73 -23.60
CA LEU A 601 12.93 17.34 -24.06
C LEU A 601 12.94 16.35 -22.89
N ILE A 602 13.39 16.76 -21.70
CA ILE A 602 13.30 15.93 -20.48
C ILE A 602 11.85 15.82 -19.99
N PHE A 603 11.13 16.94 -19.87
CA PHE A 603 9.83 16.96 -19.20
C PHE A 603 8.62 16.79 -20.14
N ASN A 604 8.78 17.10 -21.43
CA ASN A 604 7.78 16.88 -22.49
C ASN A 604 8.33 16.02 -23.65
N PRO A 605 8.99 14.87 -23.42
CA PRO A 605 9.47 14.02 -24.49
C PRO A 605 8.31 13.57 -25.39
N ASN A 606 8.52 13.64 -26.71
CA ASN A 606 7.58 13.09 -27.67
C ASN A 606 7.56 11.54 -27.60
N LYS A 607 6.53 10.89 -28.19
CA LYS A 607 6.37 9.43 -28.13
C LYS A 607 7.63 8.68 -28.59
N ALA A 608 8.25 9.09 -29.70
CA ALA A 608 9.43 8.43 -30.23
C ALA A 608 10.64 8.51 -29.27
N TYR A 609 10.88 9.68 -28.65
CA TYR A 609 12.01 9.87 -27.75
C TYR A 609 11.84 9.10 -26.43
N ARG A 610 10.65 9.11 -25.81
CA ARG A 610 10.40 8.34 -24.57
C ARG A 610 10.40 6.82 -24.79
N LEU A 611 9.94 6.34 -25.95
CA LEU A 611 10.05 4.92 -26.30
C LEU A 611 11.49 4.48 -26.60
N LYS A 612 12.28 5.33 -27.26
CA LYS A 612 13.73 5.10 -27.42
C LYS A 612 14.43 4.99 -26.06
N ALA A 613 14.10 5.88 -25.13
CA ALA A 613 14.61 5.83 -23.75
C ALA A 613 14.15 4.56 -23.01
N LEU A 614 12.90 4.13 -23.16
CA LEU A 614 12.39 2.89 -22.56
C LEU A 614 13.11 1.64 -23.09
N ALA A 615 13.31 1.53 -24.40
CA ALA A 615 14.03 0.41 -25.01
C ALA A 615 15.47 0.29 -24.48
N LYS A 616 16.20 1.42 -24.42
CA LYS A 616 17.54 1.50 -23.83
C LYS A 616 17.57 1.17 -22.34
N ALA A 617 16.62 1.71 -21.57
CA ALA A 617 16.49 1.45 -20.14
C ALA A 617 16.32 -0.05 -19.86
N LEU A 618 15.42 -0.72 -20.59
CA LEU A 618 15.20 -2.15 -20.50
C LEU A 618 16.44 -2.95 -20.95
N ALA A 619 17.10 -2.57 -22.05
CA ALA A 619 18.34 -3.20 -22.51
C ALA A 619 19.42 -3.18 -21.42
N LYS A 620 19.65 -2.02 -20.79
CA LYS A 620 20.59 -1.87 -19.67
C LYS A 620 20.23 -2.73 -18.46
N ILE A 621 18.96 -2.75 -18.05
CA ILE A 621 18.49 -3.56 -16.91
C ILE A 621 18.75 -5.05 -17.16
N PHE A 622 18.32 -5.60 -18.30
CA PHE A 622 18.45 -7.03 -18.58
C PHE A 622 19.91 -7.45 -18.77
N TRP A 623 20.70 -6.64 -19.48
CA TRP A 623 22.13 -6.89 -19.66
C TRP A 623 22.88 -6.88 -18.32
N LYS A 624 22.52 -5.96 -17.41
CA LYS A 624 23.09 -5.90 -16.06
C LYS A 624 22.73 -7.12 -15.21
N CYS A 625 21.49 -7.62 -15.31
CA CYS A 625 21.05 -8.87 -14.67
C CYS A 625 21.89 -10.06 -15.15
N GLY A 626 22.10 -10.19 -16.46
CA GLY A 626 22.98 -11.18 -17.09
C GLY A 626 24.47 -10.80 -17.08
N LYS A 627 24.92 -10.13 -16.01
CA LYS A 627 26.33 -9.83 -15.69
C LYS A 627 27.12 -9.04 -16.75
N ASN A 628 26.41 -8.34 -17.63
CA ASN A 628 26.94 -7.64 -18.81
C ASN A 628 27.55 -8.54 -19.89
N SER A 629 27.13 -9.81 -19.95
CA SER A 629 27.55 -10.78 -20.98
C SER A 629 26.39 -11.41 -21.75
N GLN A 630 25.18 -11.40 -21.18
CA GLN A 630 23.98 -11.95 -21.83
C GLN A 630 22.70 -11.27 -21.33
N ALA A 631 21.59 -11.51 -22.01
CA ALA A 631 20.25 -11.18 -21.55
C ALA A 631 19.23 -12.18 -22.10
N VAL A 632 18.08 -12.31 -21.45
CA VAL A 632 16.94 -13.10 -21.90
C VAL A 632 15.68 -12.25 -21.90
N ILE A 633 14.94 -12.22 -23.01
CA ILE A 633 13.62 -11.57 -23.10
C ILE A 633 12.51 -12.62 -23.07
N ALA A 634 11.55 -12.43 -22.16
CA ALA A 634 10.29 -13.18 -22.14
C ALA A 634 9.27 -12.54 -23.10
N SER A 635 9.20 -13.05 -24.33
CA SER A 635 8.31 -12.56 -25.39
C SER A 635 6.99 -13.35 -25.42
N PRO A 636 5.80 -12.72 -25.40
CA PRO A 636 4.53 -13.43 -25.54
C PRO A 636 4.37 -14.09 -26.92
N THR A 637 3.58 -15.15 -26.97
CA THR A 637 3.08 -15.79 -28.20
C THR A 637 1.58 -16.11 -28.08
N SER A 638 0.96 -16.57 -29.15
CA SER A 638 -0.48 -16.91 -29.19
C SER A 638 -0.83 -18.32 -28.70
N LYS A 639 0.16 -19.18 -28.42
CA LYS A 639 -0.06 -20.61 -28.12
C LYS A 639 0.66 -21.00 -26.82
N ALA A 640 -0.01 -21.80 -25.99
CA ALA A 640 0.62 -22.42 -24.83
C ALA A 640 1.67 -23.46 -25.27
N ASN A 641 2.87 -23.36 -24.69
CA ASN A 641 4.02 -24.22 -24.98
C ASN A 641 3.94 -25.58 -24.28
N PHE A 642 3.15 -25.71 -23.21
CA PHE A 642 2.88 -26.96 -22.50
C PHE A 642 1.43 -27.05 -22.00
N PRO A 643 0.86 -28.26 -21.81
CA PRO A 643 -0.50 -28.43 -21.30
C PRO A 643 -0.60 -28.21 -19.77
N PRO A 644 -1.78 -27.83 -19.24
CA PRO A 644 -2.01 -27.73 -17.79
C PRO A 644 -1.69 -29.06 -17.09
N SER A 645 -0.89 -29.02 -16.02
CA SER A 645 -0.33 -30.24 -15.41
C SER A 645 -0.20 -30.14 -13.87
N GLY A 646 -0.74 -31.13 -13.16
CA GLY A 646 -0.51 -31.32 -11.72
C GLY A 646 -1.04 -30.18 -10.82
N ARG A 647 -0.21 -29.74 -9.85
CA ARG A 647 -0.51 -28.63 -8.92
C ARG A 647 -0.03 -27.26 -9.43
N TYR A 648 0.16 -27.12 -10.74
CA TYR A 648 0.53 -25.85 -11.36
C TYR A 648 -0.73 -25.13 -11.82
N ARG A 649 -0.92 -23.87 -11.39
CA ARG A 649 -2.02 -23.03 -11.85
C ARG A 649 -1.59 -22.19 -13.05
N ASN A 650 -2.21 -22.44 -14.20
CA ASN A 650 -2.05 -21.61 -15.39
C ASN A 650 -2.55 -20.18 -15.15
N ASP A 651 -1.87 -19.18 -15.71
CA ASP A 651 -2.36 -17.79 -15.76
C ASP A 651 -2.64 -17.27 -17.18
N GLY A 652 -2.39 -18.07 -18.22
CA GLY A 652 -2.62 -17.71 -19.62
C GLY A 652 -1.50 -16.89 -20.24
N PHE A 653 -0.48 -16.52 -19.48
CA PHE A 653 0.68 -15.76 -19.95
C PHE A 653 1.99 -16.54 -19.78
N THR A 654 2.22 -17.10 -18.59
CA THR A 654 3.46 -17.83 -18.27
C THR A 654 3.65 -19.04 -19.17
N GLU A 655 2.55 -19.65 -19.62
CA GLU A 655 2.58 -20.81 -20.51
C GLU A 655 2.80 -20.43 -21.99
N THR A 656 2.66 -19.15 -22.36
CA THR A 656 2.65 -18.68 -23.76
C THR A 656 3.90 -17.91 -24.16
N ILE A 657 4.88 -17.73 -23.26
CA ILE A 657 6.13 -17.00 -23.56
C ILE A 657 7.18 -17.87 -24.26
N ASN A 658 7.94 -17.24 -25.16
CA ASN A 658 9.23 -17.73 -25.62
C ASN A 658 10.35 -16.91 -24.94
N LEU A 659 11.46 -17.59 -24.66
CA LEU A 659 12.68 -17.02 -24.11
C LEU A 659 13.65 -16.72 -25.26
N LEU A 660 14.01 -15.46 -25.41
CA LEU A 660 14.92 -14.97 -26.45
C LEU A 660 16.27 -14.63 -25.82
N GLU A 661 17.31 -15.42 -26.10
CA GLU A 661 18.64 -15.31 -25.49
C GLU A 661 19.59 -14.49 -26.38
N PHE A 662 20.15 -13.42 -25.82
CA PHE A 662 21.07 -12.49 -26.48
C PHE A 662 22.45 -12.56 -25.82
N THR A 663 23.51 -12.68 -26.61
CA THR A 663 24.92 -12.60 -26.18
C THR A 663 25.63 -11.33 -26.69
N ASN A 664 24.88 -10.41 -27.30
CA ASN A 664 25.37 -9.12 -27.77
C ASN A 664 24.38 -8.01 -27.36
N TYR A 665 24.91 -6.94 -26.75
CA TYR A 665 24.11 -5.83 -26.23
C TYR A 665 23.42 -5.01 -27.34
N GLU A 666 24.08 -4.81 -28.48
CA GLU A 666 23.53 -4.07 -29.62
C GLU A 666 22.37 -4.83 -30.27
N ASN A 667 22.46 -6.17 -30.42
CA ASN A 667 21.34 -6.99 -30.86
C ASN A 667 20.14 -6.90 -29.89
N LEU A 668 20.40 -6.90 -28.58
CA LEU A 668 19.38 -6.72 -27.54
C LEU A 668 18.70 -5.35 -27.64
N GLU A 669 19.49 -4.26 -27.72
CA GLU A 669 18.97 -2.90 -27.83
C GLU A 669 18.17 -2.74 -29.12
N ASN A 670 18.70 -3.21 -30.26
CA ASN A 670 18.01 -3.16 -31.56
C ASN A 670 16.71 -3.99 -31.56
N TYR A 671 16.69 -5.17 -30.94
CA TYR A 671 15.47 -5.95 -30.78
C TYR A 671 14.43 -5.20 -29.94
N LEU A 672 14.83 -4.64 -28.80
CA LEU A 672 13.92 -3.87 -27.93
C LEU A 672 13.42 -2.60 -28.62
N MET A 673 14.26 -1.88 -29.37
CA MET A 673 13.86 -0.70 -30.16
C MET A 673 12.78 -1.06 -31.20
N LYS A 674 12.94 -2.18 -31.91
CA LYS A 674 11.98 -2.67 -32.91
C LYS A 674 10.65 -3.14 -32.28
N ASN A 675 10.67 -3.63 -31.03
CA ASN A 675 9.54 -4.33 -30.40
C ASN A 675 9.01 -3.66 -29.12
N ILE A 676 9.40 -2.41 -28.81
CA ILE A 676 9.12 -1.78 -27.52
C ILE A 676 7.62 -1.65 -27.20
N GLU A 677 6.79 -1.49 -28.23
CA GLU A 677 5.33 -1.38 -28.09
C GLU A 677 4.70 -2.65 -27.49
N LEU A 678 5.37 -3.81 -27.54
CA LEU A 678 4.92 -5.03 -26.84
C LEU A 678 4.77 -4.80 -25.33
N PHE A 679 5.58 -3.91 -24.73
CA PHE A 679 5.50 -3.60 -23.31
C PHE A 679 4.45 -2.51 -22.98
N GLU A 680 3.98 -1.74 -23.96
CA GLU A 680 2.91 -0.74 -23.79
C GLU A 680 1.50 -1.30 -24.02
N GLN A 681 1.34 -2.36 -24.82
CA GLN A 681 0.03 -2.92 -25.19
C GLN A 681 -0.81 -3.32 -23.96
N GLU A 682 -2.10 -2.94 -23.94
CA GLU A 682 -2.99 -3.16 -22.79
C GLU A 682 -3.29 -4.64 -22.49
N ARG A 683 -3.08 -5.52 -23.47
CA ARG A 683 -3.22 -6.99 -23.33
C ARG A 683 -1.93 -7.69 -22.95
N ASN A 684 -0.81 -6.97 -22.90
CA ASN A 684 0.49 -7.53 -22.60
C ASN A 684 0.91 -7.14 -21.18
N TYR A 685 1.43 -8.12 -20.47
CA TYR A 685 1.73 -8.08 -19.05
C TYR A 685 3.06 -7.36 -18.79
N GLY A 686 3.18 -6.10 -19.20
CA GLY A 686 4.46 -5.39 -19.36
C GLY A 686 5.39 -5.46 -18.15
N CYS A 687 4.90 -5.24 -16.93
CA CYS A 687 5.73 -5.39 -15.72
C CYS A 687 6.14 -6.85 -15.44
N ILE A 688 5.28 -7.83 -15.74
CA ILE A 688 5.59 -9.26 -15.61
C ILE A 688 6.63 -9.67 -16.67
N MET A 689 6.52 -9.17 -17.91
CA MET A 689 7.52 -9.37 -18.97
C MET A 689 8.91 -8.87 -18.55
N VAL A 690 9.01 -7.67 -17.94
CA VAL A 690 10.28 -7.14 -17.41
C VAL A 690 10.80 -8.02 -16.29
N LEU A 691 9.98 -8.37 -15.31
CA LEU A 691 10.38 -9.21 -14.17
C LEU A 691 10.89 -10.58 -14.64
N TYR A 692 10.18 -11.23 -15.56
CA TYR A 692 10.59 -12.52 -16.14
C TYR A 692 11.90 -12.39 -16.91
N SER A 693 12.03 -11.36 -17.77
CA SER A 693 13.25 -11.11 -18.53
C SER A 693 14.47 -10.88 -17.62
N ALA A 694 14.31 -10.12 -16.53
CA ALA A 694 15.34 -9.93 -15.52
C ALA A 694 15.70 -11.24 -14.77
N ILE A 695 14.69 -12.03 -14.38
CA ILE A 695 14.89 -13.33 -13.72
C ILE A 695 15.65 -14.30 -14.62
N PHE A 696 15.24 -14.44 -15.89
CA PHE A 696 15.91 -15.35 -16.83
C PHE A 696 17.31 -14.87 -17.22
N SER A 697 17.51 -13.55 -17.35
CA SER A 697 18.86 -12.98 -17.56
C SER A 697 19.81 -13.29 -16.41
N ARG A 698 19.33 -13.23 -15.16
CA ARG A 698 20.13 -13.54 -13.96
C ARG A 698 20.31 -15.03 -13.72
N THR A 699 19.30 -15.83 -14.05
CA THR A 699 19.06 -17.25 -13.73
C THR A 699 18.66 -17.55 -12.28
N PHE A 700 17.85 -18.61 -12.10
CA PHE A 700 17.29 -19.01 -10.79
C PHE A 700 18.38 -19.28 -9.74
N ASP A 701 19.43 -20.01 -10.10
CA ASP A 701 20.52 -20.36 -9.18
C ASP A 701 21.31 -19.14 -8.71
N GLN A 702 21.49 -18.14 -9.57
CA GLN A 702 22.19 -16.92 -9.19
C GLN A 702 21.32 -16.04 -8.31
N ILE A 703 20.01 -16.00 -8.53
CA ILE A 703 19.06 -15.29 -7.64
C ILE A 703 19.09 -15.92 -6.25
N LYS A 704 18.95 -17.25 -6.14
CA LYS A 704 19.05 -17.95 -4.85
C LYS A 704 20.41 -17.74 -4.17
N LYS A 705 21.50 -17.58 -4.93
CA LYS A 705 22.84 -17.21 -4.42
C LYS A 705 23.02 -15.73 -4.09
N ASP A 706 22.14 -14.84 -4.56
CA ASP A 706 22.16 -13.42 -4.19
C ASP A 706 21.40 -13.16 -2.89
N MET A 707 20.28 -13.87 -2.67
CA MET A 707 19.41 -13.73 -1.49
C MET A 707 20.06 -14.26 -0.21
N ASP A 708 19.78 -13.61 0.92
CA ASP A 708 20.28 -14.06 2.23
C ASP A 708 19.74 -15.45 2.61
N ASP A 709 18.43 -15.65 2.41
CA ASP A 709 17.74 -16.94 2.52
C ASP A 709 17.37 -17.47 1.13
N VAL A 710 17.87 -18.66 0.80
CA VAL A 710 17.62 -19.37 -0.49
C VAL A 710 16.16 -19.83 -0.67
N HIS A 711 15.37 -19.83 0.41
CA HIS A 711 13.94 -20.15 0.43
C HIS A 711 13.06 -18.89 0.42
N ASN A 712 13.65 -17.69 0.45
CA ASN A 712 12.90 -16.46 0.29
C ASN A 712 12.36 -16.33 -1.15
N LYS A 713 11.38 -15.45 -1.33
CA LYS A 713 10.65 -15.25 -2.58
C LYS A 713 10.62 -13.80 -3.01
N LEU A 714 10.57 -13.57 -4.33
CA LEU A 714 10.57 -12.21 -4.88
C LEU A 714 9.27 -11.44 -4.59
N MET A 715 8.12 -12.12 -4.49
CA MET A 715 6.85 -11.47 -4.19
C MET A 715 6.65 -11.31 -2.68
N GLY A 716 6.59 -10.05 -2.23
CA GLY A 716 6.31 -9.71 -0.84
C GLY A 716 4.87 -10.03 -0.41
N LYS A 717 4.55 -9.69 0.84
CA LYS A 717 3.17 -9.76 1.33
C LYS A 717 2.27 -8.83 0.49
N HIS A 718 0.99 -9.19 0.36
CA HIS A 718 -0.03 -8.43 -0.39
C HIS A 718 0.29 -8.15 -1.88
N GLY A 719 1.31 -8.79 -2.46
CA GLY A 719 1.69 -8.60 -3.87
C GLY A 719 2.60 -7.40 -4.13
N TYR A 720 3.24 -6.85 -3.09
CA TYR A 720 4.27 -5.81 -3.25
C TYR A 720 5.62 -6.40 -3.70
N CYS A 721 6.44 -5.59 -4.34
CA CYS A 721 7.82 -5.93 -4.66
C CYS A 721 8.66 -6.12 -3.39
N SER A 722 9.43 -7.22 -3.30
CA SER A 722 10.47 -7.33 -2.27
C SER A 722 11.68 -6.43 -2.61
N ILE A 723 12.56 -6.19 -1.63
CA ILE A 723 13.79 -5.44 -1.88
C ILE A 723 14.75 -6.20 -2.79
N GLU A 724 14.78 -7.54 -2.72
CA GLU A 724 15.51 -8.41 -3.66
C GLU A 724 15.06 -8.21 -5.11
N MET A 725 13.74 -8.07 -5.33
CA MET A 725 13.19 -7.80 -6.66
C MET A 725 13.60 -6.42 -7.20
N VAL A 726 13.60 -5.40 -6.34
CA VAL A 726 14.04 -4.05 -6.73
C VAL A 726 15.56 -4.04 -6.99
N ASN A 727 16.35 -4.63 -6.09
CA ASN A 727 17.79 -4.80 -6.22
C ASN A 727 18.18 -5.59 -7.48
N LEU A 728 17.42 -6.62 -7.86
CA LEU A 728 17.62 -7.33 -9.13
C LEU A 728 17.57 -6.35 -10.32
N LEU A 729 16.60 -5.45 -10.36
CA LEU A 729 16.44 -4.49 -11.46
C LEU A 729 17.43 -3.32 -11.40
N ILE A 730 17.73 -2.75 -10.23
CA ILE A 730 18.63 -1.59 -10.12
C ILE A 730 20.11 -1.96 -10.10
N HIS A 731 20.47 -3.12 -9.53
CA HIS A 731 21.84 -3.57 -9.31
C HIS A 731 22.24 -4.82 -10.14
N GLY A 732 21.27 -5.58 -10.67
CA GLY A 732 21.54 -6.81 -11.43
C GLY A 732 21.82 -8.04 -10.57
N ARG A 733 21.56 -7.95 -9.26
CA ARG A 733 21.66 -9.03 -8.27
C ARG A 733 20.50 -8.93 -7.30
N ALA A 734 19.88 -10.06 -6.95
CA ALA A 734 18.73 -10.11 -6.04
C ALA A 734 19.15 -10.12 -4.56
N VAL A 735 20.06 -9.22 -4.17
CA VAL A 735 20.60 -9.13 -2.80
C VAL A 735 19.55 -8.62 -1.83
N SER A 736 19.53 -9.14 -0.60
CA SER A 736 18.48 -8.83 0.39
C SER A 736 18.67 -7.49 1.11
N ASN A 737 19.85 -6.86 1.05
CA ASN A 737 20.16 -5.64 1.79
C ASN A 737 20.50 -4.44 0.91
N VAL A 738 20.56 -3.27 1.56
CA VAL A 738 20.85 -1.97 0.94
C VAL A 738 22.12 -1.29 1.48
N PHE A 739 22.83 -1.91 2.45
CA PHE A 739 24.17 -1.51 2.88
C PHE A 739 25.25 -1.99 1.89
N ASN A 740 26.49 -1.51 2.01
CA ASN A 740 27.57 -1.90 1.08
C ASN A 740 28.11 -3.32 1.34
N ASP A 741 28.50 -4.00 0.27
CA ASP A 741 29.26 -5.25 0.29
C ASP A 741 28.53 -6.39 1.01
N SER A 742 29.11 -6.98 2.06
CA SER A 742 28.48 -8.04 2.84
C SER A 742 28.90 -7.95 4.31
N ALA A 743 28.00 -8.29 5.21
CA ALA A 743 28.18 -8.20 6.65
C ALA A 743 27.95 -9.58 7.30
N MET A 744 28.80 -9.94 8.27
CA MET A 744 28.63 -11.16 9.04
C MET A 744 27.89 -10.88 10.34
N VAL A 745 26.75 -11.53 10.57
CA VAL A 745 25.96 -11.46 11.80
C VAL A 745 25.65 -12.89 12.24
N ASP A 746 26.09 -13.30 13.43
CA ASP A 746 25.83 -14.63 14.01
C ASP A 746 26.02 -15.82 13.04
N GLN A 747 27.14 -15.78 12.29
CA GLN A 747 27.54 -16.76 11.26
C GLN A 747 26.74 -16.72 9.93
N LEU A 748 25.73 -15.86 9.82
CA LEU A 748 25.04 -15.57 8.55
C LEU A 748 25.75 -14.45 7.78
N GLU A 749 25.96 -14.66 6.48
CA GLU A 749 26.46 -13.63 5.55
C GLU A 749 25.28 -12.88 4.92
N LEU A 750 25.04 -11.66 5.42
CA LEU A 750 24.06 -10.72 4.91
C LEU A 750 24.64 -9.95 3.72
N ARG A 751 24.02 -10.06 2.55
CA ARG A 751 24.55 -9.54 1.27
C ARG A 751 23.83 -8.27 0.84
N GLY A 752 24.61 -7.26 0.46
CA GLY A 752 24.18 -6.01 -0.17
C GLY A 752 24.84 -5.79 -1.53
N PRO A 753 24.65 -4.62 -2.17
CA PRO A 753 25.37 -4.24 -3.39
C PRO A 753 26.89 -4.27 -3.23
N ASP A 754 27.57 -4.89 -4.21
CA ASP A 754 29.05 -5.05 -4.27
C ASP A 754 29.81 -3.92 -5.00
N LYS A 755 29.09 -2.90 -5.50
CA LYS A 755 29.65 -1.78 -6.24
C LYS A 755 28.68 -0.61 -6.38
N ARG A 756 29.23 0.58 -6.62
CA ARG A 756 28.49 1.81 -6.98
C ARG A 756 27.59 1.58 -8.20
N ASN A 757 26.29 1.75 -8.02
CA ASN A 757 25.29 1.56 -9.07
C ASN A 757 25.09 2.82 -9.93
N ASP A 758 24.50 2.63 -11.11
CA ASP A 758 24.23 3.71 -12.06
C ASP A 758 23.14 4.64 -11.53
N VAL A 759 22.05 4.05 -11.05
CA VAL A 759 20.99 4.66 -10.24
C VAL A 759 21.13 4.21 -8.78
N GLY A 760 20.65 5.03 -7.86
CA GLY A 760 20.72 4.81 -6.42
C GLY A 760 19.42 4.30 -5.82
N LEU A 761 19.44 4.12 -4.50
CA LEU A 761 18.26 3.87 -3.69
C LEU A 761 18.35 4.72 -2.42
N LEU A 762 17.23 5.21 -1.93
CA LEU A 762 17.06 5.80 -0.60
C LEU A 762 15.84 5.15 0.07
N SER A 763 15.82 5.04 1.39
CA SER A 763 14.74 4.38 2.11
C SER A 763 14.33 5.13 3.38
N LEU A 764 13.02 5.22 3.60
CA LEU A 764 12.45 5.77 4.84
C LEU A 764 12.77 4.88 6.05
N PHE A 765 12.94 3.58 5.85
CA PHE A 765 13.36 2.63 6.88
C PHE A 765 14.74 2.96 7.48
N GLU A 766 15.58 3.71 6.77
CA GLU A 766 16.84 4.21 7.33
C GLU A 766 16.62 5.37 8.31
N HIS A 767 15.62 6.22 8.08
CA HIS A 767 15.22 7.23 9.06
C HIS A 767 14.71 6.56 10.36
N TYR A 768 13.93 5.49 10.22
CA TYR A 768 13.47 4.65 11.33
C TYR A 768 14.56 3.76 11.96
N LYS A 769 15.79 3.79 11.43
CA LYS A 769 16.94 2.95 11.86
C LYS A 769 16.70 1.44 11.71
N SER A 770 15.75 1.05 10.86
CA SER A 770 15.45 -0.36 10.54
C SER A 770 16.41 -0.94 9.50
N CYS A 771 17.10 -0.09 8.72
CA CYS A 771 18.20 -0.46 7.84
C CYS A 771 19.24 0.66 7.74
N GLU A 772 20.40 0.37 7.13
CA GLU A 772 21.38 1.38 6.72
C GLU A 772 21.54 1.33 5.20
N VAL A 773 21.42 2.48 4.51
CA VAL A 773 21.60 2.56 3.06
C VAL A 773 23.04 2.94 2.75
N GLY A 774 23.75 2.02 2.10
CA GLY A 774 25.18 2.13 1.79
C GLY A 774 25.50 3.24 0.79
N SER A 775 26.77 3.67 0.77
CA SER A 775 27.24 4.70 -0.16
C SER A 775 27.10 4.29 -1.63
N TYR A 776 27.08 3.00 -1.96
CA TYR A 776 26.84 2.52 -3.33
C TYR A 776 25.44 2.82 -3.85
N TYR A 777 24.48 3.07 -2.95
CA TYR A 777 23.13 3.56 -3.27
C TYR A 777 22.90 5.03 -2.93
N LYS A 778 23.51 5.59 -1.88
CA LYS A 778 23.43 7.04 -1.58
C LYS A 778 24.22 7.92 -2.54
N THR A 779 25.29 7.40 -3.14
CA THR A 779 26.11 8.11 -4.13
C THR A 779 26.21 7.28 -5.42
N PRO A 780 25.12 7.16 -6.20
CA PRO A 780 25.12 6.49 -7.50
C PRO A 780 25.99 7.22 -8.54
N LYS A 781 26.16 6.68 -9.75
CA LYS A 781 26.92 7.35 -10.83
C LYS A 781 26.14 8.52 -11.45
N TYR A 782 24.81 8.42 -11.48
CA TYR A 782 23.88 9.45 -11.94
C TYR A 782 22.94 9.80 -10.79
N PRO A 783 22.57 11.08 -10.59
CA PRO A 783 21.81 11.55 -9.44
C PRO A 783 20.31 11.22 -9.58
N ILE A 784 20.00 9.93 -9.58
CA ILE A 784 18.68 9.35 -9.73
C ILE A 784 18.58 8.26 -8.67
N TRP A 785 17.54 8.28 -7.84
CA TRP A 785 17.32 7.34 -6.75
C TRP A 785 15.92 6.76 -6.83
N VAL A 786 15.81 5.44 -6.71
CA VAL A 786 14.55 4.80 -6.30
C VAL A 786 14.33 5.13 -4.82
N VAL A 787 13.16 5.67 -4.48
CA VAL A 787 12.76 5.96 -3.11
C VAL A 787 11.88 4.83 -2.62
N CYS A 788 12.25 4.20 -1.52
CA CYS A 788 11.44 3.23 -0.80
C CYS A 788 10.78 3.92 0.41
N SER A 789 9.47 4.17 0.30
CA SER A 789 8.65 4.78 1.35
C SER A 789 7.64 3.74 1.80
N GLU A 790 7.95 3.06 2.91
CA GLU A 790 7.17 1.94 3.45
C GLU A 790 6.90 0.82 2.42
N SER A 791 5.66 0.63 1.98
CA SER A 791 5.25 -0.36 0.99
C SER A 791 5.29 0.14 -0.46
N HIS A 792 5.65 1.41 -0.68
CA HIS A 792 5.62 2.07 -1.99
C HIS A 792 7.02 2.45 -2.49
N PHE A 793 7.14 2.51 -3.82
CA PHE A 793 8.37 2.87 -4.52
C PHE A 793 8.13 3.96 -5.56
N SER A 794 8.94 5.01 -5.52
CA SER A 794 8.88 6.17 -6.41
C SER A 794 10.29 6.59 -6.85
N VAL A 795 10.45 7.70 -7.58
CA VAL A 795 11.76 8.15 -8.09
C VAL A 795 12.04 9.61 -7.73
N LEU A 796 13.25 9.87 -7.24
CA LEU A 796 13.79 11.19 -6.93
C LEU A 796 15.05 11.42 -7.76
N PHE A 797 15.19 12.55 -8.44
CA PHE A 797 16.32 12.79 -9.36
C PHE A 797 16.75 14.25 -9.47
N ALA A 798 18.00 14.47 -9.88
CA ALA A 798 18.53 15.77 -10.28
C ALA A 798 18.93 15.76 -11.75
N LEU A 799 18.92 16.94 -12.38
CA LEU A 799 19.36 17.11 -13.78
C LEU A 799 20.88 17.31 -13.91
N ARG A 800 21.58 17.47 -12.78
CA ARG A 800 22.96 17.93 -12.70
C ARG A 800 23.86 16.88 -12.04
N LYS A 801 24.78 16.30 -12.80
CA LYS A 801 25.66 15.20 -12.33
C LYS A 801 26.72 15.65 -11.32
N ASP A 802 27.06 16.94 -11.31
CA ASP A 802 28.09 17.52 -10.44
C ASP A 802 27.70 17.55 -8.96
N ILE A 803 26.40 17.51 -8.62
CA ILE A 803 25.93 17.44 -7.22
C ILE A 803 26.43 16.22 -6.44
N LEU A 804 26.92 15.19 -7.15
CA LEU A 804 27.44 13.96 -6.54
C LEU A 804 28.91 14.04 -6.15
N ASN A 805 29.66 15.03 -6.66
CA ASN A 805 31.11 15.11 -6.51
C ASN A 805 31.65 16.52 -6.21
N ASP A 806 30.85 17.59 -6.34
CA ASP A 806 31.21 18.97 -5.93
C ASP A 806 30.35 19.43 -4.74
N TRP A 807 31.00 19.64 -3.59
CA TRP A 807 30.37 20.15 -2.36
C TRP A 807 29.75 21.55 -2.52
N LYS A 808 30.21 22.36 -3.48
CA LYS A 808 29.58 23.65 -3.78
C LYS A 808 28.27 23.47 -4.52
N ALA A 809 28.22 22.55 -5.49
CA ALA A 809 26.97 22.17 -6.16
C ALA A 809 25.98 21.53 -5.15
N GLU A 810 26.48 20.73 -4.22
CA GLU A 810 25.69 20.12 -3.14
C GLU A 810 25.24 21.13 -2.04
N SER A 811 25.70 22.39 -2.07
CA SER A 811 25.29 23.40 -1.09
C SER A 811 23.87 23.95 -1.30
N LYS A 812 23.42 24.02 -2.56
CA LYS A 812 22.03 24.30 -2.95
C LYS A 812 21.74 23.78 -4.36
N PHE A 813 20.74 22.92 -4.51
CA PHE A 813 20.37 22.29 -5.78
C PHE A 813 18.89 21.86 -5.79
N ASP A 814 18.35 21.62 -6.99
CA ASP A 814 16.98 21.17 -7.19
C ASP A 814 16.94 19.63 -7.36
N LEU A 815 15.97 18.99 -6.70
CA LEU A 815 15.53 17.62 -6.96
C LEU A 815 14.12 17.63 -7.54
N TYR A 816 13.80 16.62 -8.34
CA TYR A 816 12.49 16.38 -8.91
C TYR A 816 11.97 15.04 -8.40
N TYR A 817 10.71 15.02 -7.98
CA TYR A 817 10.03 13.83 -7.52
C TYR A 817 9.01 13.36 -8.56
N TYR A 818 8.99 12.06 -8.81
CA TYR A 818 7.99 11.43 -9.65
C TYR A 818 7.43 10.15 -9.03
N ASP A 819 6.11 10.10 -8.92
CA ASP A 819 5.34 8.96 -8.46
C ASP A 819 4.29 8.60 -9.53
N GLY A 820 4.38 7.38 -10.06
CA GLY A 820 3.45 6.90 -11.08
C GLY A 820 2.10 6.45 -10.52
N LEU A 821 1.99 6.20 -9.20
CA LEU A 821 0.78 5.69 -8.53
C LEU A 821 -0.09 6.82 -7.98
N ALA A 822 0.54 7.89 -7.50
CA ALA A 822 -0.13 9.12 -7.14
C ALA A 822 -0.76 9.78 -8.38
N GLY A 823 -1.82 10.55 -8.20
CA GLY A 823 -2.46 11.36 -9.25
C GLY A 823 -1.64 12.59 -9.65
N GLN A 824 -0.30 12.46 -9.71
CA GLN A 824 0.62 13.56 -9.97
C GLN A 824 0.30 14.16 -11.35
N ASN A 825 -0.28 15.36 -11.31
CA ASN A 825 -0.71 16.15 -12.47
C ASN A 825 0.23 17.34 -12.73
N GLU A 826 1.12 17.65 -11.78
CA GLU A 826 2.16 18.67 -11.89
C GLU A 826 3.58 18.18 -11.55
N GLN A 827 4.58 18.98 -11.91
CA GLN A 827 5.97 18.70 -11.62
C GLN A 827 6.31 19.09 -10.18
N ILE A 828 6.66 18.09 -9.37
CA ILE A 828 7.09 18.31 -7.99
C ILE A 828 8.59 18.57 -7.98
N ARG A 829 8.99 19.76 -7.52
CA ARG A 829 10.39 20.20 -7.43
C ARG A 829 10.72 20.60 -6.00
N LEU A 830 11.77 20.00 -5.46
CA LEU A 830 12.30 20.27 -4.12
C LEU A 830 13.62 21.02 -4.23
N THR A 831 13.72 22.21 -3.65
CA THR A 831 14.99 22.93 -3.52
C THR A 831 15.66 22.49 -2.23
N ILE A 832 16.80 21.80 -2.33
CA ILE A 832 17.59 21.33 -1.19
C ILE A 832 18.66 22.37 -0.88
N SER A 833 18.86 22.70 0.40
CA SER A 833 19.93 23.62 0.82
C SER A 833 20.62 23.20 2.12
N SER A 834 21.94 23.42 2.17
CA SER A 834 22.76 23.12 3.34
C SER A 834 22.67 24.21 4.40
N LYS A 835 22.85 23.82 5.68
CA LYS A 835 22.86 24.76 6.81
C LYS A 835 23.94 25.84 6.70
N SER A 836 25.08 25.52 6.07
CA SER A 836 26.15 26.50 5.80
C SER A 836 25.74 27.54 4.76
N TYR A 837 24.94 27.19 3.75
CA TYR A 837 24.42 28.15 2.77
C TYR A 837 23.55 29.23 3.45
N GLN A 838 22.68 28.84 4.38
CA GLN A 838 21.78 29.76 5.10
C GLN A 838 22.55 30.84 5.88
N THR A 839 23.67 30.50 6.54
CA THR A 839 24.49 31.45 7.31
C THR A 839 25.13 32.60 6.50
N THR A 840 25.04 32.57 5.17
CA THR A 840 25.59 33.62 4.29
C THR A 840 24.57 34.62 3.73
N ARG A 841 23.29 34.52 4.13
CA ARG A 841 22.24 35.50 3.79
C ARG A 841 21.63 36.12 5.06
N PRO A 842 21.57 37.46 5.20
CA PRO A 842 20.86 38.10 6.30
C PRO A 842 19.32 38.04 6.14
N SER A 843 18.64 37.82 7.27
CA SER A 843 17.29 38.30 7.63
C SER A 843 16.15 38.22 6.58
N PHE A 844 15.34 37.16 6.68
CA PHE A 844 13.85 37.23 6.63
C PHE A 844 13.22 35.91 7.10
N PHE A 845 13.77 34.77 6.65
CA PHE A 845 13.21 33.44 6.93
C PHE A 845 13.45 32.94 8.37
N ASP A 846 14.57 33.29 9.00
CA ASP A 846 14.87 32.86 10.37
C ASP A 846 13.87 33.43 11.39
N GLU A 847 13.28 34.59 11.11
CA GLU A 847 12.31 35.26 11.98
C GLU A 847 10.93 34.56 11.92
N ILE A 848 10.53 34.10 10.72
CA ILE A 848 9.32 33.29 10.51
C ILE A 848 9.46 31.91 11.17
N LEU A 849 10.64 31.27 11.05
CA LEU A 849 10.92 29.97 11.65
C LEU A 849 11.10 30.01 13.17
N GLN A 850 11.56 31.14 13.73
CA GLN A 850 11.62 31.32 15.19
C GLN A 850 10.26 31.65 15.79
N ASN A 851 9.42 32.44 15.11
CA ASN A 851 8.06 32.73 15.56
C ASN A 851 7.08 31.53 15.49
N LYS A 852 7.46 30.43 14.83
CA LYS A 852 6.74 29.14 14.87
C LYS A 852 7.10 28.24 16.05
N LYS A 853 8.03 28.62 16.95
CA LYS A 853 8.40 27.81 18.13
C LYS A 853 7.41 27.88 19.32
N GLY A 854 6.14 28.21 19.05
CA GLY A 854 5.03 28.04 19.98
C GLY A 854 4.14 26.86 19.58
N ASP A 855 4.20 25.78 20.36
CA ASP A 855 3.12 24.82 20.60
C ASP A 855 2.44 24.06 19.43
N LYS A 856 3.12 23.83 18.30
CA LYS A 856 2.78 22.70 17.39
C LYS A 856 4.04 21.95 16.92
N LYS A 857 4.05 20.62 17.08
CA LYS A 857 5.00 19.74 16.37
C LYS A 857 4.58 19.67 14.90
N GLU A 858 5.24 20.45 14.06
CA GLU A 858 5.02 20.44 12.61
C GLU A 858 5.45 19.07 12.04
N LEU A 859 4.52 18.34 11.43
CA LEU A 859 4.77 17.02 10.83
C LEU A 859 5.75 17.18 9.64
N ILE A 860 6.83 16.40 9.66
CA ILE A 860 7.83 16.42 8.59
C ILE A 860 7.44 15.36 7.55
N PRO A 861 7.25 15.72 6.27
CA PRO A 861 6.88 14.79 5.21
C PRO A 861 7.84 13.58 5.10
N PRO A 862 7.35 12.35 4.87
CA PRO A 862 8.20 11.17 4.71
C PRO A 862 9.28 11.34 3.65
N LEU A 863 8.96 11.99 2.52
CA LEU A 863 9.95 12.27 1.47
C LEU A 863 11.10 13.17 1.96
N GLU A 864 10.83 14.15 2.85
CA GLU A 864 11.88 14.93 3.49
C GLU A 864 12.73 14.10 4.45
N LEU A 865 12.12 13.17 5.18
CA LEU A 865 12.84 12.25 6.07
C LEU A 865 13.81 11.38 5.28
N VAL A 866 13.39 10.87 4.11
CA VAL A 866 14.24 10.15 3.15
C VAL A 866 15.39 11.04 2.63
N VAL A 867 15.08 12.26 2.16
CA VAL A 867 16.10 13.23 1.71
C VAL A 867 17.15 13.49 2.80
N LYS A 868 16.72 13.60 4.07
CA LYS A 868 17.57 13.86 5.23
C LYS A 868 18.44 12.66 5.64
N THR A 869 18.19 11.43 5.17
CA THR A 869 19.12 10.29 5.41
C THR A 869 20.40 10.37 4.57
N LYS A 870 20.33 11.02 3.40
CA LYS A 870 21.48 11.38 2.56
C LYS A 870 22.04 12.74 2.94
N TRP A 871 21.22 13.79 2.86
CA TRP A 871 21.64 15.18 3.14
C TRP A 871 21.26 15.59 4.56
N LYS A 872 22.07 15.12 5.53
CA LYS A 872 21.83 15.35 6.96
C LYS A 872 21.69 16.84 7.27
N ASN A 873 20.60 17.22 7.94
CA ASN A 873 20.24 18.59 8.30
C ASN A 873 20.01 19.55 7.11
N ALA A 874 19.71 19.02 5.91
CA ALA A 874 19.28 19.87 4.80
C ALA A 874 17.88 20.45 5.05
N PHE A 875 17.70 21.69 4.61
CA PHE A 875 16.39 22.31 4.47
C PHE A 875 15.80 21.97 3.10
N VAL A 876 14.51 21.63 3.08
CA VAL A 876 13.77 21.25 1.87
C VAL A 876 12.68 22.29 1.64
N ASP A 877 12.69 22.91 0.47
CA ASP A 877 11.68 23.87 0.02
C ASP A 877 10.89 23.23 -1.12
N TRP A 878 9.59 23.08 -0.94
CA TRP A 878 8.67 22.44 -1.90
C TRP A 878 8.27 23.35 -3.07
N ASN A 879 8.81 24.58 -3.17
CA ASN A 879 8.55 25.52 -4.26
C ASN A 879 7.06 25.82 -4.52
N SER A 880 6.27 25.90 -3.45
CA SER A 880 4.81 26.07 -3.47
C SER A 880 3.99 24.87 -3.97
N THR A 881 4.60 23.69 -4.16
CA THR A 881 3.86 22.42 -4.19
C THR A 881 3.49 22.01 -2.76
N ASP A 882 2.30 21.45 -2.55
CA ASP A 882 1.90 20.92 -1.25
C ASP A 882 2.77 19.71 -0.83
N PRO A 883 3.29 19.68 0.41
CA PRO A 883 4.10 18.56 0.88
C PRO A 883 3.35 17.22 0.88
N ILE A 884 3.97 16.18 0.31
CA ILE A 884 3.46 14.81 0.35
C ILE A 884 3.73 14.23 1.73
N LEU A 885 2.75 14.37 2.63
CA LEU A 885 2.68 13.70 3.93
C LEU A 885 2.40 12.20 3.77
#